data_AF-A0A7Y7IMK7-F1
#
_entry.id   AF-A0A7Y7IMK7-F1
#
_cell.length_a   1.000
_cell.length_b   1.000
_cell.length_c   1.000
_cell.angle_alpha   90.00
_cell.angle_beta   90.00
_cell.angle_gamma   90.00
#
_symmetry.space_group_name_H-M   'P 1'
#
loop_
_entity.id
_entity.type
_entity.pdbx_description
1 polymer ?
#
loop_
_entity_poly.entity_id
_entity_poly.type
_entity_poly.pdbx_seq_one_letter_code
_entity_poly.pdbx_strand_id
1 'polypeptide(L)'
;MAGLIKREDIDEVRTRTDLKEVVDAYVTLKSAGIGSFKGLCPFHDERSPSFHVRPQMGYFHCFGCQESGDVISFIQKMDHIPFSEAVEKLAGRIGYELHYEDGGTGPRREEVGRRQRLLDAHKIAGEFFRAQLLTPAAAAGRAFLAERGFERSAADRFGVGFAPQGWDSLLKHLSGKGFTQEELKLTGMFSEGQRGIYDRFRGRLIWPIRDIAGDTVGFGARKLFDDDQGPKYLNTPETTLYKKSQVLYGIDLAKKNIASKRQLVVVEGYTDVMACHLAGVDTAVATCGTAFGADHIKVARRLLSDDGTGGEVVFTFDGDAAGQKAALKAFDEDQRFIAQTYVAVEPTGADPCELRQRRGDEAVHSLIRSRRPLFEFAIRSTLAKFDLSTVEGRVSGLRASAPVVAGIRDGSTRIGYSQELAGWLGIADPNEVLRAVKGAEKRAHAGAARPGAPGSPRPVAGQAPAPRAPYDAGPAASQRQAGNGAPSRGAHAQGQHAHGGQPAAGRTGVAPAQEPAQPRFPRPDPRDPQARMEREALEVVLQHPGLLTAGNWQHFAATEFQVSAYQAIHAGIAAAGESLAASSQWLEAVRANVPGELGNLVAELAMSPLPTKADESLERYCRAMLRRLFEGQITKLKQERLGALQRMDPAVDPEGYQLLQRELMELEMARRALRGD
;
A
#
# COMPACT_ATOMS: atom_id res chain seq x y z
N MET A 1 5.32 15.59 -32.89
CA MET A 1 5.82 16.08 -31.58
C MET A 1 6.04 14.86 -30.69
N ALA A 2 5.59 14.85 -29.42
CA ALA A 2 5.15 13.60 -28.82
C ALA A 2 4.05 13.01 -29.71
N GLY A 3 4.18 11.76 -30.14
CA GLY A 3 3.02 11.07 -30.71
C GLY A 3 2.03 10.78 -29.59
N LEU A 4 0.80 11.25 -29.74
CA LEU A 4 -0.28 10.80 -28.88
C LEU A 4 -0.64 9.36 -29.28
N ILE A 5 -0.79 8.48 -28.29
CA ILE A 5 -1.39 7.16 -28.52
C ILE A 5 -2.83 7.43 -28.95
N LYS A 6 -3.30 6.77 -30.03
CA LYS A 6 -4.67 6.91 -30.48
C LYS A 6 -5.66 6.65 -29.36
N ARG A 7 -6.75 7.42 -29.34
CA ARG A 7 -7.83 7.22 -28.35
C ARG A 7 -8.47 5.84 -28.43
N GLU A 8 -8.69 5.33 -29.65
CA GLU A 8 -9.20 3.98 -29.92
C GLU A 8 -8.38 2.90 -29.20
N ASP A 9 -7.06 2.94 -29.35
CA ASP A 9 -6.11 2.03 -28.72
C ASP A 9 -6.08 2.13 -27.18
N ILE A 10 -6.16 3.35 -26.63
CA ILE A 10 -6.27 3.57 -25.18
C ILE A 10 -7.57 2.94 -24.64
N ASP A 11 -8.67 3.17 -25.34
CA ASP A 11 -10.00 2.70 -24.95
C ASP A 11 -10.09 1.16 -25.04
N GLU A 12 -9.54 0.54 -26.09
CA GLU A 12 -9.40 -0.92 -26.26
C GLU A 12 -8.51 -1.57 -25.17
N VAL A 13 -7.34 -0.97 -24.85
CA VAL A 13 -6.46 -1.46 -23.77
C VAL A 13 -7.16 -1.37 -22.41
N ARG A 14 -7.87 -0.28 -22.13
CA ARG A 14 -8.67 -0.12 -20.89
C ARG A 14 -9.78 -1.17 -20.81
N THR A 15 -10.48 -1.43 -21.91
CA THR A 15 -11.63 -2.35 -21.94
C THR A 15 -11.23 -3.83 -21.91
N ARG A 16 -10.09 -4.22 -22.49
CA ARG A 16 -9.59 -5.62 -22.46
C ARG A 16 -8.80 -6.01 -21.22
N THR A 17 -8.39 -5.05 -20.39
CA THR A 17 -7.61 -5.34 -19.19
C THR A 17 -8.54 -5.57 -17.99
N ASP A 18 -8.57 -6.79 -17.43
CA ASP A 18 -9.29 -7.03 -16.18
C ASP A 18 -8.61 -6.29 -15.01
N LEU A 19 -9.25 -5.22 -14.54
CA LEU A 19 -8.85 -4.46 -13.36
C LEU A 19 -8.66 -5.37 -12.13
N LYS A 20 -9.44 -6.44 -11.97
CA LYS A 20 -9.27 -7.38 -10.84
C LYS A 20 -7.93 -8.10 -10.93
N GLU A 21 -7.60 -8.68 -12.08
CA GLU A 21 -6.33 -9.38 -12.30
C GLU A 21 -5.11 -8.45 -12.20
N VAL A 22 -5.28 -7.17 -12.54
CA VAL A 22 -4.26 -6.15 -12.31
C VAL A 22 -4.11 -5.83 -10.81
N VAL A 23 -5.20 -5.59 -10.07
CA VAL A 23 -5.14 -5.26 -8.64
C VAL A 23 -4.67 -6.45 -7.79
N ASP A 24 -5.17 -7.66 -8.05
CA ASP A 24 -4.77 -8.92 -7.39
C ASP A 24 -3.27 -9.25 -7.59
N ALA A 25 -2.60 -8.58 -8.54
CA ALA A 25 -1.16 -8.70 -8.68
C ALA A 25 -0.38 -8.02 -7.54
N TYR A 26 -0.98 -7.05 -6.82
CA TYR A 26 -0.34 -6.20 -5.80
C TYR A 26 -0.97 -6.29 -4.39
N VAL A 27 -2.27 -6.55 -4.28
CA VAL A 27 -3.01 -6.63 -3.00
C VAL A 27 -4.00 -7.79 -3.02
N THR A 28 -4.37 -8.33 -1.86
CA THR A 28 -5.39 -9.38 -1.79
C THR A 28 -6.80 -8.78 -1.73
N LEU A 29 -7.64 -9.16 -2.69
CA LEU A 29 -9.06 -8.83 -2.71
C LEU A 29 -9.94 -9.97 -2.15
N LYS A 30 -11.00 -9.60 -1.43
CA LYS A 30 -12.10 -10.46 -0.98
C LYS A 30 -13.42 -9.93 -1.58
N SER A 31 -14.44 -10.77 -1.77
CA SER A 31 -15.75 -10.27 -2.22
C SER A 31 -16.37 -9.30 -1.19
N ALA A 32 -16.93 -8.21 -1.70
CA ALA A 32 -17.65 -7.18 -0.93
C ALA A 32 -19.16 -7.17 -1.21
N GLY A 33 -19.60 -7.94 -2.21
CA GLY A 33 -20.98 -7.98 -2.73
C GLY A 33 -20.99 -8.51 -4.18
N ILE A 34 -22.13 -8.38 -4.84
CA ILE A 34 -22.31 -8.73 -6.26
C ILE A 34 -21.37 -7.85 -7.11
N GLY A 35 -20.54 -8.48 -7.96
CA GLY A 35 -19.60 -7.78 -8.85
C GLY A 35 -18.54 -6.90 -8.16
N SER A 36 -18.47 -6.92 -6.83
CA SER A 36 -17.72 -5.97 -6.01
C SER A 36 -16.71 -6.68 -5.11
N PHE A 37 -15.49 -6.16 -5.07
CA PHE A 37 -14.38 -6.69 -4.30
C PHE A 37 -13.77 -5.60 -3.42
N LYS A 38 -13.17 -6.00 -2.29
CA LYS A 38 -12.44 -5.09 -1.41
C LYS A 38 -11.16 -5.70 -0.86
N GLY A 39 -10.18 -4.85 -0.58
CA GLY A 39 -8.91 -5.21 0.04
C GLY A 39 -8.35 -4.06 0.87
N LEU A 40 -7.14 -4.22 1.37
CA LEU A 40 -6.39 -3.10 1.93
C LEU A 40 -5.90 -2.20 0.79
N CYS A 41 -6.02 -0.89 0.97
CA CYS A 41 -5.49 0.08 0.04
C CYS A 41 -3.96 -0.07 -0.12
N PRO A 42 -3.43 -0.12 -1.35
CA PRO A 42 -1.99 -0.05 -1.54
C PRO A 42 -1.46 1.39 -1.37
N PHE A 43 -2.27 2.41 -1.65
CA PHE A 43 -1.85 3.82 -1.68
C PHE A 43 -1.69 4.47 -0.30
N HIS A 44 -2.23 3.88 0.77
CA HIS A 44 -2.05 4.39 2.15
C HIS A 44 -2.06 3.27 3.20
N ASP A 45 -1.54 3.56 4.40
CA ASP A 45 -1.49 2.60 5.51
C ASP A 45 -2.82 2.57 6.30
N GLU A 46 -3.66 1.57 6.02
CA GLU A 46 -4.88 1.26 6.80
C GLU A 46 -4.84 -0.14 7.47
N ARG A 47 -5.81 -0.36 8.38
CA ARG A 47 -6.10 -1.66 9.03
C ARG A 47 -7.39 -2.31 8.48
N SER A 48 -8.47 -1.55 8.40
CA SER A 48 -9.75 -2.00 7.84
C SER A 48 -9.76 -1.85 6.32
N PRO A 49 -10.13 -2.88 5.52
CA PRO A 49 -10.28 -2.75 4.07
C PRO A 49 -11.23 -1.64 3.64
N SER A 50 -10.70 -0.55 3.06
CA SER A 50 -11.51 0.52 2.46
C SER A 50 -11.35 0.62 0.94
N PHE A 51 -10.38 -0.10 0.35
CA PHE A 51 -10.16 -0.15 -1.08
C PHE A 51 -11.16 -1.08 -1.76
N HIS A 52 -12.00 -0.53 -2.65
CA HIS A 52 -13.04 -1.26 -3.38
C HIS A 52 -12.79 -1.23 -4.90
N VAL A 53 -13.12 -2.33 -5.56
CA VAL A 53 -12.92 -2.57 -6.99
C VAL A 53 -14.17 -3.20 -7.59
N ARG A 54 -14.68 -2.65 -8.70
CA ARG A 54 -15.78 -3.24 -9.48
C ARG A 54 -15.33 -3.43 -10.94
N PRO A 55 -14.87 -4.64 -11.32
CA PRO A 55 -14.25 -4.87 -12.63
C PRO A 55 -15.20 -4.60 -13.81
N GLN A 56 -16.49 -4.90 -13.64
CA GLN A 56 -17.55 -4.59 -14.61
C GLN A 56 -17.66 -3.08 -14.94
N MET A 57 -17.23 -2.21 -14.02
CA MET A 57 -17.22 -0.75 -14.19
C MET A 57 -15.83 -0.21 -14.55
N GLY A 58 -14.84 -1.07 -14.76
CA GLY A 58 -13.45 -0.67 -15.02
C GLY A 58 -12.77 0.16 -13.92
N TYR A 59 -13.34 0.27 -12.72
CA TYR A 59 -13.03 1.34 -11.77
C TYR A 59 -12.77 0.86 -10.32
N PHE A 60 -11.99 1.66 -9.56
CA PHE A 60 -11.71 1.48 -8.14
C PHE A 60 -11.94 2.76 -7.32
N HIS A 61 -12.23 2.63 -6.02
CA HIS A 61 -12.24 3.74 -5.05
C HIS A 61 -11.78 3.29 -3.66
N CYS A 62 -11.00 4.14 -3.00
CA CYS A 62 -10.57 3.98 -1.62
C CYS A 62 -11.36 4.90 -0.70
N PHE A 63 -12.28 4.36 0.11
CA PHE A 63 -13.06 5.21 1.02
C PHE A 63 -12.17 5.88 2.10
N GLY A 64 -11.03 5.29 2.47
CA GLY A 64 -10.09 5.82 3.46
C GLY A 64 -9.28 7.03 2.96
N CYS A 65 -8.58 6.91 1.83
CA CYS A 65 -7.73 7.99 1.29
C CYS A 65 -8.28 8.69 0.04
N GLN A 66 -9.52 8.39 -0.36
CA GLN A 66 -10.24 8.96 -1.50
C GLN A 66 -9.64 8.68 -2.90
N GLU A 67 -8.50 7.98 -2.97
CA GLU A 67 -7.87 7.56 -4.21
C GLU A 67 -8.81 6.70 -5.07
N SER A 68 -8.99 7.09 -6.32
CA SER A 68 -9.84 6.40 -7.29
C SER A 68 -9.29 6.50 -8.71
N GLY A 69 -9.89 5.74 -9.64
CA GLY A 69 -9.55 5.75 -11.05
C GLY A 69 -9.87 4.42 -11.74
N ASP A 70 -9.40 4.31 -12.97
CA ASP A 70 -9.46 3.11 -13.81
C ASP A 70 -8.19 2.24 -13.67
N VAL A 71 -8.06 1.21 -14.51
CA VAL A 71 -6.89 0.32 -14.52
C VAL A 71 -5.59 1.02 -14.93
N ILE A 72 -5.65 2.01 -15.82
CA ILE A 72 -4.48 2.83 -16.18
C ILE A 72 -4.06 3.68 -14.97
N SER A 73 -5.00 4.39 -14.34
CA SER A 73 -4.79 5.17 -13.12
C SER A 73 -4.22 4.35 -11.97
N PHE A 74 -4.62 3.08 -11.84
CA PHE A 74 -4.09 2.18 -10.82
C PHE A 74 -2.60 1.91 -11.04
N ILE A 75 -2.22 1.48 -12.26
CA ILE A 75 -0.83 1.19 -12.63
C ILE A 75 0.06 2.43 -12.51
N GLN A 76 -0.40 3.60 -12.98
CA GLN A 76 0.32 4.87 -12.82
C GLN A 76 0.71 5.15 -11.36
N LYS A 77 -0.23 4.94 -10.43
CA LYS A 77 -0.05 5.22 -9.00
C LYS A 77 0.75 4.12 -8.29
N MET A 78 0.68 2.87 -8.74
CA MET A 78 1.40 1.73 -8.17
C MET A 78 2.87 1.68 -8.57
N ASP A 79 3.16 1.87 -9.87
CA ASP A 79 4.51 1.75 -10.41
C ASP A 79 5.25 3.11 -10.44
N HIS A 80 4.54 4.19 -10.10
CA HIS A 80 4.96 5.59 -10.17
C HIS A 80 5.37 6.03 -11.58
N ILE A 81 4.49 5.74 -12.56
CA ILE A 81 4.72 5.97 -14.00
C ILE A 81 3.64 6.88 -14.61
N PRO A 82 3.95 7.65 -15.67
CA PRO A 82 2.96 8.50 -16.34
C PRO A 82 2.03 7.70 -17.27
N PHE A 83 0.98 8.36 -17.75
CA PHE A 83 -0.16 7.75 -18.45
C PHE A 83 0.25 6.87 -19.65
N SER A 84 1.12 7.36 -20.54
CA SER A 84 1.55 6.59 -21.71
C SER A 84 2.33 5.33 -21.35
N GLU A 85 3.15 5.37 -20.29
CA GLU A 85 3.88 4.18 -19.81
C GLU A 85 2.93 3.13 -19.22
N ALA A 86 1.88 3.57 -18.52
CA ALA A 86 0.84 2.68 -18.02
C ALA A 86 0.01 2.04 -19.16
N VAL A 87 -0.32 2.79 -20.21
CA VAL A 87 -0.98 2.23 -21.41
C VAL A 87 -0.05 1.27 -22.14
N GLU A 88 1.23 1.61 -22.35
CA GLU A 88 2.25 0.75 -22.98
C GLU A 88 2.46 -0.56 -22.17
N LYS A 89 2.56 -0.48 -20.83
CA LYS A 89 2.68 -1.66 -19.96
C LYS A 89 1.45 -2.57 -19.99
N LEU A 90 0.25 -1.99 -20.02
CA LEU A 90 -1.00 -2.76 -20.11
C LEU A 90 -1.21 -3.38 -21.49
N ALA A 91 -0.93 -2.63 -22.58
CA ALA A 91 -0.94 -3.16 -23.95
C ALA A 91 0.00 -4.36 -24.10
N GLY A 92 1.23 -4.25 -23.56
CA GLY A 92 2.20 -5.35 -23.51
C GLY A 92 1.72 -6.57 -22.72
N ARG A 93 0.90 -6.39 -21.67
CA ARG A 93 0.29 -7.50 -20.89
C ARG A 93 -0.78 -8.24 -21.69
N ILE A 94 -1.59 -7.53 -22.48
CA ILE A 94 -2.68 -8.12 -23.29
C ILE A 94 -2.29 -8.49 -24.73
N GLY A 95 -1.02 -8.28 -25.11
CA GLY A 95 -0.50 -8.56 -26.45
C GLY A 95 -1.07 -7.63 -27.54
N TYR A 96 -1.33 -6.37 -27.21
CA TYR A 96 -1.90 -5.37 -28.12
C TYR A 96 -0.83 -4.42 -28.65
N GLU A 97 -0.90 -4.08 -29.95
CA GLU A 97 0.04 -3.17 -30.62
C GLU A 97 -0.56 -1.76 -30.70
N LEU A 98 0.18 -0.76 -30.20
CA LEU A 98 -0.30 0.62 -30.07
C LEU A 98 0.05 1.50 -31.28
N HIS A 99 -0.96 2.19 -31.79
CA HIS A 99 -0.85 3.17 -32.86
C HIS A 99 -0.75 4.60 -32.30
N TYR A 100 -0.01 5.46 -33.00
CA TYR A 100 0.24 6.85 -32.61
C TYR A 100 -0.18 7.80 -33.74
N GLU A 101 -0.85 8.91 -33.41
CA GLU A 101 -1.55 9.77 -34.37
C GLU A 101 -0.62 10.45 -35.40
N ASP A 102 0.58 10.83 -34.98
CA ASP A 102 1.62 11.49 -35.80
C ASP A 102 2.55 10.51 -36.53
N GLY A 103 2.45 9.19 -36.28
CA GLY A 103 3.52 8.23 -36.59
C GLY A 103 4.82 8.43 -35.78
N GLY A 104 4.85 9.43 -34.89
CA GLY A 104 5.98 9.73 -34.00
C GLY A 104 5.94 8.94 -32.69
N THR A 105 7.11 8.65 -32.11
CA THR A 105 7.22 7.72 -30.98
C THR A 105 7.06 8.38 -29.60
N GLY A 106 5.81 8.66 -29.20
CA GLY A 106 5.41 8.89 -27.80
C GLY A 106 5.88 10.18 -27.10
N PRO A 107 5.35 10.51 -25.90
CA PRO A 107 5.83 11.61 -25.07
C PRO A 107 7.18 11.32 -24.40
N ARG A 108 8.09 12.32 -24.37
CA ARG A 108 9.45 12.32 -23.75
C ARG A 108 10.01 10.93 -23.41
N ARG A 109 10.30 10.18 -24.48
CA ARG A 109 10.77 8.78 -24.49
C ARG A 109 12.02 8.52 -23.63
N GLU A 110 12.76 9.55 -23.25
CA GLU A 110 14.02 9.49 -22.46
C GLU A 110 13.85 9.22 -20.97
N GLU A 111 12.65 9.37 -20.39
CA GLU A 111 12.39 9.03 -18.97
C GLU A 111 11.44 7.84 -18.86
N VAL A 112 10.33 7.88 -19.60
CA VAL A 112 9.34 6.79 -19.72
C VAL A 112 9.96 5.54 -20.32
N GLY A 113 10.47 5.67 -21.56
CA GLY A 113 11.15 4.58 -22.23
C GLY A 113 12.38 4.12 -21.45
N ARG A 114 12.98 4.97 -20.61
CA ARG A 114 14.13 4.61 -19.77
C ARG A 114 13.74 3.67 -18.62
N ARG A 115 12.64 3.87 -17.90
CA ARG A 115 12.22 2.90 -16.86
C ARG A 115 11.90 1.54 -17.50
N GLN A 116 11.12 1.51 -18.58
CA GLN A 116 10.84 0.26 -19.29
C GLN A 116 12.11 -0.38 -19.88
N ARG A 117 13.02 0.39 -20.49
CA ARG A 117 14.35 -0.09 -20.95
C ARG A 117 15.16 -0.74 -19.82
N LEU A 118 15.13 -0.19 -18.60
CA LEU A 118 15.82 -0.82 -17.46
C LEU A 118 15.18 -2.15 -17.06
N LEU A 119 13.85 -2.28 -17.14
CA LEU A 119 13.14 -3.55 -16.91
C LEU A 119 13.42 -4.56 -18.02
N ASP A 120 13.40 -4.14 -19.28
CA ASP A 120 13.73 -4.97 -20.45
C ASP A 120 15.19 -5.45 -20.38
N ALA A 121 16.12 -4.60 -19.98
CA ALA A 121 17.52 -4.96 -19.75
C ALA A 121 17.67 -6.02 -18.65
N HIS A 122 16.91 -5.93 -17.55
CA HIS A 122 16.88 -6.97 -16.51
C HIS A 122 16.23 -8.27 -16.98
N LYS A 123 15.15 -8.20 -17.76
CA LYS A 123 14.51 -9.38 -18.37
C LYS A 123 15.49 -10.12 -19.29
N ILE A 124 16.11 -9.41 -20.22
CA ILE A 124 17.08 -9.96 -21.19
C ILE A 124 18.35 -10.46 -20.46
N ALA A 125 18.81 -9.77 -19.41
CA ALA A 125 19.89 -10.27 -18.57
C ALA A 125 19.53 -11.57 -17.84
N GLY A 126 18.30 -11.70 -17.35
CA GLY A 126 17.79 -12.94 -16.74
C GLY A 126 17.73 -14.10 -17.75
N GLU A 127 17.23 -13.84 -18.96
CA GLU A 127 17.22 -14.80 -20.07
C GLU A 127 18.65 -15.23 -20.46
N PHE A 128 19.57 -14.26 -20.56
CA PHE A 128 21.00 -14.51 -20.79
C PHE A 128 21.61 -15.38 -19.69
N PHE A 129 21.47 -15.02 -18.41
CA PHE A 129 22.05 -15.80 -17.30
C PHE A 129 21.47 -17.22 -17.23
N ARG A 130 20.17 -17.42 -17.53
CA ARG A 130 19.57 -18.76 -17.62
C ARG A 130 20.18 -19.59 -18.75
N ALA A 131 20.39 -19.00 -19.93
CA ALA A 131 21.07 -19.67 -21.04
C ALA A 131 22.54 -20.02 -20.67
N GLN A 132 23.25 -19.12 -19.99
CA GLN A 132 24.62 -19.35 -19.52
C GLN A 132 24.74 -20.52 -18.54
N LEU A 133 23.71 -20.79 -17.70
CA LEU A 133 23.68 -21.93 -16.77
C LEU A 133 23.73 -23.30 -17.47
N LEU A 134 23.40 -23.37 -18.77
CA LEU A 134 23.48 -24.59 -19.57
C LEU A 134 24.87 -24.83 -20.19
N THR A 135 25.77 -23.83 -20.18
CA THR A 135 27.09 -23.92 -20.82
C THR A 135 28.10 -24.76 -20.02
N PRO A 136 29.20 -25.24 -20.63
CA PRO A 136 30.27 -25.93 -19.89
C PRO A 136 30.86 -25.10 -18.74
N ALA A 137 31.00 -23.78 -18.90
CA ALA A 137 31.54 -22.87 -17.88
C ALA A 137 30.72 -22.85 -16.58
N ALA A 138 29.43 -23.12 -16.65
CA ALA A 138 28.53 -23.16 -15.50
C ALA A 138 28.55 -24.50 -14.70
N ALA A 139 29.49 -25.41 -14.99
CA ALA A 139 29.54 -26.75 -14.37
C ALA A 139 29.55 -26.70 -12.83
N ALA A 140 30.38 -25.83 -12.22
CA ALA A 140 30.42 -25.66 -10.76
C ALA A 140 29.08 -25.13 -10.19
N GLY A 141 28.37 -24.27 -10.93
CA GLY A 141 27.04 -23.80 -10.57
C GLY A 141 25.99 -24.91 -10.60
N ARG A 142 26.02 -25.78 -11.61
CA ARG A 142 25.13 -26.96 -11.67
C ARG A 142 25.45 -27.99 -10.59
N ALA A 143 26.71 -28.22 -10.27
CA ALA A 143 27.12 -29.10 -9.17
C ALA A 143 26.58 -28.60 -7.83
N PHE A 144 26.78 -27.33 -7.49
CA PHE A 144 26.27 -26.71 -6.26
C PHE A 144 24.75 -26.84 -6.08
N LEU A 145 23.98 -26.76 -7.17
CA LEU A 145 22.53 -26.94 -7.17
C LEU A 145 22.14 -28.42 -7.00
N ALA A 146 22.80 -29.33 -7.72
CA ALA A 146 22.54 -30.77 -7.64
C ALA A 146 22.86 -31.34 -6.25
N GLU A 147 23.97 -30.91 -5.62
CA GLU A 147 24.33 -31.22 -4.22
C GLU A 147 23.19 -30.92 -3.23
N ARG A 148 22.35 -29.92 -3.53
CA ARG A 148 21.27 -29.44 -2.66
C ARG A 148 19.89 -29.97 -3.03
N GLY A 149 19.84 -30.93 -3.96
CA GLY A 149 18.57 -31.45 -4.48
C GLY A 149 17.76 -30.43 -5.27
N PHE A 150 18.44 -29.48 -5.94
CA PHE A 150 17.83 -28.55 -6.89
C PHE A 150 18.10 -29.01 -8.32
N GLU A 151 17.16 -29.75 -8.88
CA GLU A 151 17.18 -30.17 -10.28
C GLU A 151 16.99 -28.99 -11.25
N ARG A 152 17.18 -29.25 -12.55
CA ARG A 152 16.90 -28.28 -13.61
C ARG A 152 15.49 -27.70 -13.54
N SER A 153 14.49 -28.51 -13.21
CA SER A 153 13.09 -28.08 -13.03
C SER A 153 12.95 -26.98 -11.96
N ALA A 154 13.68 -27.09 -10.85
CA ALA A 154 13.75 -26.06 -9.83
C ALA A 154 14.52 -24.82 -10.32
N ALA A 155 15.67 -25.00 -10.96
CA ALA A 155 16.44 -23.90 -11.54
C ALA A 155 15.60 -23.09 -12.55
N ASP A 156 14.87 -23.75 -13.44
CA ASP A 156 13.99 -23.12 -14.43
C ASP A 156 12.75 -22.46 -13.79
N ARG A 157 12.14 -23.05 -12.74
CA ARG A 157 11.03 -22.44 -11.96
C ARG A 157 11.43 -21.14 -11.28
N PHE A 158 12.62 -21.11 -10.68
CA PHE A 158 13.15 -19.95 -9.96
C PHE A 158 13.96 -18.99 -10.84
N GLY A 159 14.07 -19.28 -12.15
CA GLY A 159 14.82 -18.49 -13.12
C GLY A 159 16.32 -18.41 -12.85
N VAL A 160 16.88 -19.38 -12.13
CA VAL A 160 18.29 -19.42 -11.72
C VAL A 160 19.18 -19.44 -12.96
N GLY A 161 20.25 -18.64 -12.92
CA GLY A 161 21.20 -18.49 -14.01
C GLY A 161 22.66 -18.52 -13.53
N PHE A 162 23.58 -18.30 -14.46
CA PHE A 162 25.01 -18.21 -14.18
C PHE A 162 25.58 -16.96 -14.86
N ALA A 163 26.29 -16.12 -14.10
CA ALA A 163 27.12 -15.07 -14.67
C ALA A 163 28.49 -15.66 -15.04
N PRO A 164 28.91 -15.62 -16.32
CA PRO A 164 30.18 -16.18 -16.76
C PRO A 164 31.37 -15.47 -16.12
N GLN A 165 32.55 -16.11 -16.15
CA GLN A 165 33.80 -15.42 -15.89
C GLN A 165 34.16 -14.49 -17.06
N GLY A 166 34.79 -13.35 -16.78
CA GLY A 166 35.05 -12.30 -17.76
C GLY A 166 34.77 -10.91 -17.16
N TRP A 167 34.77 -9.87 -17.99
CA TRP A 167 34.51 -8.49 -17.55
C TRP A 167 33.38 -7.79 -18.33
N ASP A 168 32.95 -8.32 -19.47
CA ASP A 168 32.07 -7.60 -20.40
C ASP A 168 31.14 -8.53 -21.21
N SER A 169 30.81 -9.71 -20.68
CA SER A 169 29.96 -10.70 -21.35
C SER A 169 28.50 -10.25 -21.40
N LEU A 170 27.96 -9.77 -20.26
CA LEU A 170 26.62 -9.18 -20.23
C LEU A 170 26.63 -7.82 -20.94
N LEU A 171 27.70 -7.02 -20.77
CA LEU A 171 27.84 -5.73 -21.46
C LEU A 171 27.72 -5.88 -22.98
N LYS A 172 28.51 -6.79 -23.58
CA LYS A 172 28.44 -7.09 -25.03
C LYS A 172 27.07 -7.61 -25.43
N HIS A 173 26.43 -8.44 -24.62
CA HIS A 173 25.10 -8.96 -24.91
C HIS A 173 24.03 -7.85 -24.96
N LEU A 174 23.99 -6.97 -23.95
CA LEU A 174 23.00 -5.89 -23.88
C LEU A 174 23.30 -4.75 -24.85
N SER A 175 24.57 -4.36 -25.07
CA SER A 175 24.89 -3.40 -26.14
C SER A 175 24.60 -3.96 -27.54
N GLY A 176 24.78 -5.27 -27.75
CA GLY A 176 24.30 -5.98 -28.95
C GLY A 176 22.77 -6.06 -29.10
N LYS A 177 22.01 -5.67 -28.06
CA LYS A 177 20.55 -5.48 -28.08
C LYS A 177 20.13 -4.01 -28.13
N GLY A 178 21.08 -3.08 -28.28
CA GLY A 178 20.82 -1.64 -28.43
C GLY A 178 20.75 -0.84 -27.13
N PHE A 179 21.13 -1.41 -25.98
CA PHE A 179 21.22 -0.67 -24.72
C PHE A 179 22.51 0.15 -24.63
N THR A 180 22.38 1.43 -24.29
CA THR A 180 23.50 2.37 -24.11
C THR A 180 24.15 2.21 -22.73
N GLN A 181 25.43 2.58 -22.60
CA GLN A 181 26.11 2.49 -21.30
C GLN A 181 25.45 3.37 -20.22
N GLU A 182 24.86 4.51 -20.58
CA GLU A 182 24.15 5.40 -19.64
C GLU A 182 22.82 4.82 -19.12
N GLU A 183 22.18 3.92 -19.86
CA GLU A 183 21.08 3.09 -19.33
C GLU A 183 21.66 2.00 -18.42
N LEU A 184 22.67 1.27 -18.90
CA LEU A 184 23.22 0.10 -18.21
C LEU A 184 23.81 0.45 -16.84
N LYS A 185 24.44 1.61 -16.66
CA LYS A 185 24.89 2.13 -15.34
C LYS A 185 23.80 2.09 -14.26
N LEU A 186 22.57 2.44 -14.63
CA LEU A 186 21.43 2.60 -13.70
C LEU A 186 20.85 1.27 -13.24
N THR A 187 21.09 0.19 -14.00
CA THR A 187 20.58 -1.15 -13.69
C THR A 187 21.20 -1.74 -12.42
N GLY A 188 22.41 -1.28 -12.03
CA GLY A 188 23.18 -1.93 -10.98
C GLY A 188 23.72 -3.33 -11.34
N MET A 189 23.54 -3.80 -12.58
CA MET A 189 24.16 -5.03 -13.11
C MET A 189 25.63 -4.84 -13.50
N PHE A 190 26.09 -3.58 -13.51
CA PHE A 190 27.42 -3.17 -13.91
C PHE A 190 28.14 -2.44 -12.78
N SER A 191 29.43 -2.19 -12.94
CA SER A 191 30.24 -1.36 -12.05
C SER A 191 31.25 -0.57 -12.88
N GLU A 192 31.64 0.61 -12.40
CA GLU A 192 32.46 1.55 -13.17
C GLU A 192 33.96 1.34 -12.93
N GLY A 193 34.77 1.60 -13.97
CA GLY A 193 36.22 1.59 -13.90
C GLY A 193 36.85 2.54 -14.93
N GLN A 194 38.19 2.64 -14.92
CA GLN A 194 38.93 3.62 -15.74
C GLN A 194 38.74 3.50 -17.27
N ARG A 195 38.18 2.38 -17.76
CA ARG A 195 37.95 2.12 -19.20
C ARG A 195 36.45 2.04 -19.56
N GLY A 196 35.57 2.52 -18.68
CA GLY A 196 34.11 2.39 -18.81
C GLY A 196 33.52 1.38 -17.82
N ILE A 197 32.30 0.93 -18.10
CA ILE A 197 31.59 -0.04 -17.23
C ILE A 197 32.00 -1.49 -17.52
N TYR A 198 31.85 -2.36 -16.52
CA TYR A 198 32.10 -3.79 -16.60
C TYR A 198 31.05 -4.60 -15.81
N ASP A 199 30.90 -5.89 -16.15
CA ASP A 199 29.94 -6.82 -15.54
C ASP A 199 30.16 -6.89 -14.01
N ARG A 200 29.13 -6.58 -13.21
CA ARG A 200 29.22 -6.65 -11.73
C ARG A 200 29.31 -8.08 -11.24
N PHE A 201 28.47 -8.94 -11.78
CA PHE A 201 28.38 -10.35 -11.43
C PHE A 201 29.23 -11.16 -12.40
N ARG A 202 30.17 -11.96 -11.88
CA ARG A 202 31.19 -12.66 -12.68
C ARG A 202 31.54 -13.98 -12.00
N GLY A 203 31.46 -15.10 -12.71
CA GLY A 203 31.74 -16.44 -12.16
C GLY A 203 30.81 -16.87 -11.01
N ARG A 204 29.52 -16.50 -11.05
CA ARG A 204 28.57 -16.65 -9.92
C ARG A 204 27.26 -17.29 -10.36
N LEU A 205 26.62 -18.06 -9.48
CA LEU A 205 25.21 -18.41 -9.63
C LEU A 205 24.35 -17.17 -9.38
N ILE A 206 23.27 -17.02 -10.14
CA ILE A 206 22.40 -15.85 -10.18
C ILE A 206 20.96 -16.24 -9.87
N TRP A 207 20.32 -15.52 -8.96
CA TRP A 207 18.88 -15.58 -8.68
C TRP A 207 18.24 -14.24 -9.11
N PRO A 208 17.27 -14.24 -10.03
CA PRO A 208 16.53 -13.02 -10.40
C PRO A 208 15.64 -12.59 -9.24
N ILE A 209 15.78 -11.35 -8.80
CA ILE A 209 14.92 -10.77 -7.76
C ILE A 209 13.79 -10.04 -8.47
N ARG A 210 12.57 -10.53 -8.24
CA ARG A 210 11.34 -9.99 -8.83
C ARG A 210 10.61 -9.11 -7.82
N ASP A 211 9.83 -8.16 -8.33
CA ASP A 211 8.88 -7.41 -7.52
C ASP A 211 7.58 -8.21 -7.28
N ILE A 212 6.58 -7.58 -6.68
CA ILE A 212 5.30 -8.22 -6.42
C ILE A 212 4.51 -8.49 -7.70
N ALA A 213 4.66 -7.71 -8.78
CA ALA A 213 3.99 -7.95 -10.05
C ALA A 213 4.57 -9.19 -10.74
N GLY A 214 5.89 -9.37 -10.66
CA GLY A 214 6.68 -10.44 -11.27
C GLY A 214 7.82 -9.92 -12.14
N ASP A 215 7.98 -8.60 -12.27
CA ASP A 215 9.00 -7.96 -13.08
C ASP A 215 10.38 -8.11 -12.43
N THR A 216 11.42 -8.43 -13.20
CA THR A 216 12.78 -8.59 -12.68
C THR A 216 13.39 -7.22 -12.41
N VAL A 217 13.60 -6.88 -11.13
CA VAL A 217 14.10 -5.57 -10.68
C VAL A 217 15.55 -5.59 -10.22
N GLY A 218 16.13 -6.79 -10.01
CA GLY A 218 17.53 -6.95 -9.64
C GLY A 218 17.97 -8.41 -9.59
N PHE A 219 19.16 -8.67 -9.03
CA PHE A 219 19.76 -10.00 -8.96
C PHE A 219 20.52 -10.20 -7.64
N GLY A 220 20.48 -11.44 -7.14
CA GLY A 220 21.38 -11.93 -6.08
C GLY A 220 22.39 -12.91 -6.67
N ALA A 221 23.68 -12.76 -6.32
CA ALA A 221 24.78 -13.52 -6.94
C ALA A 221 25.70 -14.21 -5.92
N ARG A 222 25.72 -15.54 -5.90
CA ARG A 222 26.54 -16.34 -4.96
C ARG A 222 27.92 -16.65 -5.52
N LYS A 223 28.98 -16.44 -4.71
CA LYS A 223 30.35 -16.90 -4.98
C LYS A 223 30.38 -18.42 -5.27
N LEU A 224 31.22 -18.86 -6.19
CA LEU A 224 31.42 -20.29 -6.53
C LEU A 224 32.89 -20.72 -6.46
N PHE A 225 33.79 -19.88 -6.95
CA PHE A 225 35.23 -20.15 -7.06
C PHE A 225 36.00 -19.36 -6.00
N ASP A 226 37.05 -19.92 -5.41
CA ASP A 226 37.72 -19.32 -4.24
C ASP A 226 38.51 -18.03 -4.55
N ASP A 227 38.96 -17.86 -5.79
CA ASP A 227 39.70 -16.71 -6.31
C ASP A 227 38.88 -15.41 -6.31
N ASP A 228 37.56 -15.48 -6.40
CA ASP A 228 36.64 -14.35 -6.27
C ASP A 228 36.69 -13.74 -4.86
N GLN A 229 37.42 -12.62 -4.70
CA GLN A 229 37.58 -11.92 -3.42
C GLN A 229 36.31 -11.18 -2.94
N GLY A 230 35.18 -11.31 -3.64
CA GLY A 230 33.90 -10.73 -3.25
C GLY A 230 33.15 -11.53 -2.17
N PRO A 231 32.08 -10.96 -1.59
CA PRO A 231 31.31 -11.59 -0.51
C PRO A 231 30.58 -12.88 -0.95
N LYS A 232 30.23 -13.74 0.03
CA LYS A 232 29.47 -15.01 -0.18
C LYS A 232 28.24 -14.81 -1.09
N TYR A 233 27.48 -13.75 -0.83
CA TYR A 233 26.41 -13.26 -1.69
C TYR A 233 26.64 -11.77 -2.03
N LEU A 234 26.39 -11.40 -3.29
CA LEU A 234 26.48 -10.03 -3.81
C LEU A 234 25.18 -9.70 -4.54
N ASN A 235 24.48 -8.67 -4.09
CA ASN A 235 23.20 -8.26 -4.69
C ASN A 235 23.37 -6.98 -5.51
N THR A 236 22.37 -6.68 -6.36
CA THR A 236 22.20 -5.35 -6.98
C THR A 236 22.30 -4.24 -5.90
N PRO A 237 22.98 -3.12 -6.19
CA PRO A 237 22.94 -1.93 -5.32
C PRO A 237 21.53 -1.32 -5.31
N GLU A 238 21.31 -0.28 -4.50
CA GLU A 238 20.08 0.52 -4.59
C GLU A 238 19.95 1.18 -5.97
N THR A 239 18.79 1.04 -6.62
CA THR A 239 18.49 1.68 -7.92
C THR A 239 17.09 2.31 -7.91
N THR A 240 16.57 2.72 -9.08
CA THR A 240 15.17 3.15 -9.28
C THR A 240 14.19 1.97 -9.43
N LEU A 241 14.70 0.76 -9.64
CA LEU A 241 13.92 -0.49 -9.66
C LEU A 241 14.06 -1.26 -8.36
N TYR A 242 15.25 -1.27 -7.76
CA TYR A 242 15.63 -2.17 -6.68
C TYR A 242 15.76 -1.44 -5.34
N LYS A 243 14.87 -1.77 -4.40
CA LYS A 243 14.82 -1.25 -3.02
C LYS A 243 14.92 -2.37 -1.99
N LYS A 244 16.07 -2.48 -1.31
CA LYS A 244 16.34 -3.57 -0.35
C LYS A 244 15.38 -3.64 0.83
N SER A 245 14.77 -2.52 1.23
CA SER A 245 13.79 -2.49 2.32
C SER A 245 12.41 -3.00 1.93
N GLN A 246 12.17 -3.27 0.64
CA GLN A 246 10.85 -3.59 0.09
C GLN A 246 10.84 -4.92 -0.68
N VAL A 247 11.96 -5.33 -1.30
CA VAL A 247 12.03 -6.57 -2.11
C VAL A 247 12.18 -7.83 -1.27
N LEU A 248 11.21 -8.75 -1.43
CA LEU A 248 11.21 -10.08 -0.84
C LEU A 248 11.37 -11.12 -1.96
N TYR A 249 12.43 -11.92 -1.91
CA TYR A 249 12.66 -12.96 -2.91
C TYR A 249 11.60 -14.07 -2.83
N GLY A 250 11.05 -14.47 -3.98
CA GLY A 250 9.98 -15.46 -4.09
C GLY A 250 8.57 -14.90 -3.85
N ILE A 251 8.41 -13.60 -3.61
CA ILE A 251 7.09 -12.97 -3.36
C ILE A 251 6.13 -13.11 -4.55
N ASP A 252 6.67 -13.10 -5.77
CA ASP A 252 5.94 -13.31 -7.03
C ASP A 252 5.30 -14.70 -7.12
N LEU A 253 6.03 -15.73 -6.65
CA LEU A 253 5.57 -17.12 -6.56
C LEU A 253 4.66 -17.34 -5.35
N ALA A 254 4.96 -16.69 -4.21
CA ALA A 254 4.30 -16.94 -2.95
C ALA A 254 2.98 -16.17 -2.77
N LYS A 255 2.78 -14.99 -3.41
CA LYS A 255 1.65 -14.07 -3.11
C LYS A 255 0.27 -14.72 -3.10
N LYS A 256 -0.03 -15.62 -4.06
CA LYS A 256 -1.32 -16.34 -4.13
C LYS A 256 -1.52 -17.31 -2.96
N ASN A 257 -0.45 -17.93 -2.47
CA ASN A 257 -0.47 -18.85 -1.35
C ASN A 257 -0.48 -18.12 -0.01
N ILE A 258 0.24 -16.99 0.10
CA ILE A 258 0.18 -16.10 1.27
C ILE A 258 -1.25 -15.58 1.46
N ALA A 259 -1.92 -15.15 0.37
CA ALA A 259 -3.30 -14.68 0.39
C ALA A 259 -4.32 -15.76 0.81
N SER A 260 -4.18 -16.98 0.30
CA SER A 260 -5.13 -18.08 0.52
C SER A 260 -4.91 -18.84 1.83
N LYS A 261 -3.65 -19.20 2.14
CA LYS A 261 -3.26 -19.91 3.37
C LYS A 261 -3.07 -18.97 4.57
N ARG A 262 -3.02 -17.65 4.33
CA ARG A 262 -2.83 -16.58 5.34
C ARG A 262 -1.59 -16.75 6.20
N GLN A 263 -0.54 -17.29 5.59
CA GLN A 263 0.75 -17.53 6.22
C GLN A 263 1.83 -16.91 5.33
N LEU A 264 2.74 -16.16 5.95
CA LEU A 264 4.00 -15.76 5.34
C LEU A 264 5.14 -16.47 6.08
N VAL A 265 5.96 -17.25 5.38
CA VAL A 265 7.18 -17.81 5.98
C VAL A 265 8.36 -16.93 5.55
N VAL A 266 9.15 -16.45 6.50
CA VAL A 266 10.33 -15.62 6.24
C VAL A 266 11.58 -16.44 6.55
N VAL A 267 12.40 -16.67 5.54
CA VAL A 267 13.63 -17.48 5.60
C VAL A 267 14.86 -16.63 5.24
N GLU A 268 16.07 -17.14 5.52
CA GLU A 268 17.29 -16.32 5.44
C GLU A 268 17.81 -16.11 4.01
N GLY A 269 17.72 -17.11 3.12
CA GLY A 269 18.37 -17.08 1.80
C GLY A 269 17.58 -17.64 0.62
N TYR A 270 18.15 -17.43 -0.57
CA TYR A 270 17.57 -17.82 -1.86
C TYR A 270 17.34 -19.34 -1.98
N THR A 271 18.28 -20.14 -1.47
CA THR A 271 18.18 -21.61 -1.43
C THR A 271 17.05 -22.09 -0.55
N ASP A 272 16.69 -21.32 0.46
CA ASP A 272 15.80 -21.79 1.54
C ASP A 272 14.34 -21.54 1.11
N VAL A 273 14.11 -20.45 0.36
CA VAL A 273 12.89 -20.25 -0.42
C VAL A 273 12.72 -21.38 -1.43
N MET A 274 13.76 -21.74 -2.18
CA MET A 274 13.71 -22.85 -3.14
C MET A 274 13.38 -24.18 -2.43
N ALA A 275 14.01 -24.47 -1.30
CA ALA A 275 13.78 -25.69 -0.52
C ALA A 275 12.35 -25.76 0.03
N CYS A 276 11.88 -24.69 0.68
CA CYS A 276 10.51 -24.56 1.17
C CYS A 276 9.46 -24.76 0.06
N HIS A 277 9.62 -24.10 -1.08
CA HIS A 277 8.68 -24.18 -2.21
C HIS A 277 8.71 -25.51 -2.98
N LEU A 278 9.77 -26.31 -2.85
CA LEU A 278 9.80 -27.70 -3.30
C LEU A 278 9.17 -28.64 -2.26
N ALA A 279 9.35 -28.34 -0.98
CA ALA A 279 8.80 -29.12 0.12
C ALA A 279 7.29 -28.93 0.39
N GLY A 280 6.64 -27.96 -0.28
CA GLY A 280 5.22 -27.63 -0.11
C GLY A 280 4.94 -26.38 0.75
N VAL A 281 5.98 -25.78 1.33
CA VAL A 281 5.95 -24.46 2.00
C VAL A 281 6.12 -23.36 0.94
N ASP A 282 5.12 -23.27 0.07
CA ASP A 282 5.00 -22.31 -1.05
C ASP A 282 4.63 -20.86 -0.62
N THR A 283 4.63 -20.61 0.69
CA THR A 283 4.43 -19.32 1.37
C THR A 283 5.75 -18.64 1.77
N ALA A 284 6.90 -19.27 1.47
CA ALA A 284 8.21 -18.80 1.89
C ALA A 284 8.78 -17.66 1.02
N VAL A 285 9.42 -16.69 1.67
CA VAL A 285 10.16 -15.58 1.05
C VAL A 285 11.43 -15.24 1.86
N ALA A 286 12.42 -14.60 1.23
CA ALA A 286 13.65 -14.16 1.90
C ALA A 286 13.92 -12.66 1.68
N THR A 287 14.59 -12.01 2.64
CA THR A 287 15.05 -10.62 2.47
C THR A 287 16.33 -10.58 1.65
N CYS A 288 16.46 -9.58 0.77
CA CYS A 288 17.55 -9.56 -0.20
C CYS A 288 18.86 -8.95 0.36
N GLY A 289 19.41 -9.57 1.40
CA GLY A 289 20.67 -9.18 2.05
C GLY A 289 20.50 -7.99 3.01
N THR A 290 19.43 -8.00 3.80
CA THR A 290 19.11 -7.02 4.85
C THR A 290 18.23 -7.66 5.93
N ALA A 291 18.11 -7.05 7.11
CA ALA A 291 17.11 -7.42 8.09
C ALA A 291 15.68 -7.21 7.57
N PHE A 292 14.74 -8.04 8.03
CA PHE A 292 13.30 -7.78 7.89
C PHE A 292 12.91 -6.52 8.70
N GLY A 293 11.87 -5.80 8.29
CA GLY A 293 11.58 -4.46 8.83
C GLY A 293 10.29 -3.84 8.31
N ALA A 294 9.98 -2.63 8.75
CA ALA A 294 8.66 -1.99 8.58
C ALA A 294 8.13 -1.94 7.13
N ASP A 295 8.98 -1.67 6.13
CA ASP A 295 8.55 -1.66 4.72
C ASP A 295 8.20 -3.07 4.21
N HIS A 296 8.92 -4.11 4.63
CA HIS A 296 8.55 -5.51 4.38
C HIS A 296 7.24 -5.89 5.09
N ILE A 297 6.97 -5.34 6.28
CA ILE A 297 5.70 -5.55 7.02
C ILE A 297 4.52 -4.94 6.24
N LYS A 298 4.68 -3.77 5.62
CA LYS A 298 3.63 -3.20 4.73
C LYS A 298 3.30 -4.12 3.56
N VAL A 299 4.31 -4.74 2.93
CA VAL A 299 4.11 -5.74 1.87
C VAL A 299 3.39 -6.98 2.40
N ALA A 300 3.81 -7.51 3.56
CA ALA A 300 3.16 -8.65 4.21
C ALA A 300 1.69 -8.36 4.55
N ARG A 301 1.38 -7.18 5.09
CA ARG A 301 0.02 -6.77 5.49
C ARG A 301 -0.94 -6.73 4.28
N ARG A 302 -0.50 -6.20 3.14
CA ARG A 302 -1.25 -6.15 1.87
C ARG A 302 -1.64 -7.54 1.32
N LEU A 303 -0.88 -8.58 1.65
CA LEU A 303 -1.13 -9.97 1.23
C LEU A 303 -1.93 -10.77 2.28
N LEU A 304 -1.65 -10.58 3.57
CA LEU A 304 -2.32 -11.35 4.64
C LEU A 304 -3.76 -10.91 4.91
N SER A 305 -4.17 -9.71 4.45
CA SER A 305 -5.50 -9.11 4.65
C SER A 305 -5.87 -8.87 6.11
N ASP A 306 -5.52 -7.69 6.63
CA ASP A 306 -5.62 -7.26 8.04
C ASP A 306 -7.08 -7.02 8.55
N ASP A 307 -8.09 -7.66 7.97
CA ASP A 307 -9.53 -7.44 8.27
C ASP A 307 -10.03 -8.05 9.59
N GLY A 308 -9.13 -8.23 10.56
CA GLY A 308 -9.40 -8.84 11.86
C GLY A 308 -9.62 -10.36 11.82
N THR A 309 -9.73 -10.99 10.65
CA THR A 309 -9.98 -12.44 10.54
C THR A 309 -8.72 -13.31 10.67
N GLY A 310 -7.56 -12.71 10.91
CA GLY A 310 -6.32 -13.40 11.27
C GLY A 310 -5.51 -13.96 10.11
N GLY A 311 -4.19 -13.91 10.29
CA GLY A 311 -3.13 -14.51 9.48
C GLY A 311 -1.84 -14.56 10.32
N GLU A 312 -0.78 -15.20 9.82
CA GLU A 312 0.46 -15.38 10.57
C GLU A 312 1.74 -15.09 9.76
N VAL A 313 2.80 -14.70 10.47
CA VAL A 313 4.17 -14.65 9.95
C VAL A 313 5.06 -15.59 10.76
N VAL A 314 5.80 -16.44 10.07
CA VAL A 314 6.68 -17.45 10.68
C VAL A 314 8.12 -17.19 10.23
N PHE A 315 8.97 -16.75 11.15
CA PHE A 315 10.39 -16.58 10.87
C PHE A 315 11.12 -17.90 11.11
N THR A 316 11.86 -18.40 10.11
CA THR A 316 12.91 -19.40 10.33
C THR A 316 14.24 -18.69 10.52
N PHE A 317 14.94 -18.98 11.61
CA PHE A 317 16.30 -18.49 11.85
C PHE A 317 17.26 -19.66 12.08
N ASP A 318 18.53 -19.48 11.75
CA ASP A 318 19.64 -20.41 12.02
C ASP A 318 20.00 -20.49 13.54
N GLY A 319 19.02 -20.26 14.43
CA GLY A 319 19.17 -20.22 15.89
C GLY A 319 19.90 -18.98 16.45
N ASP A 320 20.50 -18.18 15.58
CA ASP A 320 21.29 -16.98 15.89
C ASP A 320 20.52 -15.91 16.71
N ALA A 321 21.25 -15.10 17.49
CA ALA A 321 20.67 -14.08 18.37
C ALA A 321 20.39 -12.73 17.67
N ALA A 322 20.86 -12.53 16.44
CA ALA A 322 20.66 -11.30 15.67
C ALA A 322 19.32 -11.29 14.93
N GLY A 323 18.93 -12.38 14.26
CA GLY A 323 17.63 -12.55 13.58
C GLY A 323 16.46 -12.41 14.56
N GLN A 324 16.57 -13.04 15.74
CA GLN A 324 15.61 -12.90 16.85
C GLN A 324 15.37 -11.44 17.23
N LYS A 325 16.47 -10.67 17.36
CA LYS A 325 16.44 -9.24 17.72
C LYS A 325 15.93 -8.37 16.57
N ALA A 326 16.21 -8.75 15.32
CA ALA A 326 15.70 -8.08 14.13
C ALA A 326 14.18 -8.23 14.00
N ALA A 327 13.64 -9.45 14.19
CA ALA A 327 12.20 -9.68 14.23
C ALA A 327 11.53 -8.84 15.32
N LEU A 328 11.96 -8.97 16.58
CA LEU A 328 11.39 -8.19 17.69
C LEU A 328 11.35 -6.70 17.39
N LYS A 329 12.47 -6.13 16.93
CA LYS A 329 12.55 -4.71 16.57
C LYS A 329 11.56 -4.35 15.46
N ALA A 330 11.42 -5.17 14.42
CA ALA A 330 10.52 -4.90 13.31
C ALA A 330 9.04 -4.81 13.76
N PHE A 331 8.61 -5.66 14.69
CA PHE A 331 7.24 -5.66 15.23
C PHE A 331 7.02 -4.66 16.38
N ASP A 332 8.06 -4.28 17.12
CA ASP A 332 7.99 -3.16 18.07
C ASP A 332 7.74 -1.83 17.32
N GLU A 333 8.28 -1.66 16.11
CA GLU A 333 8.16 -0.45 15.30
C GLU A 333 6.79 -0.34 14.57
N ASP A 334 6.24 -1.42 13.97
CA ASP A 334 4.93 -1.34 13.28
C ASP A 334 3.73 -1.54 14.21
N GLN A 335 3.02 -0.44 14.47
CA GLN A 335 1.80 -0.39 15.29
C GLN A 335 0.54 -0.93 14.58
N ARG A 336 0.65 -1.41 13.34
CA ARG A 336 -0.46 -1.69 12.42
C ARG A 336 -0.50 -3.14 11.92
N PHE A 337 0.21 -4.06 12.57
CA PHE A 337 0.22 -5.47 12.17
C PHE A 337 -0.61 -6.31 13.14
N ILE A 338 -1.76 -6.84 12.71
CA ILE A 338 -2.63 -7.69 13.55
C ILE A 338 -2.25 -9.18 13.42
N ALA A 339 -1.54 -9.55 12.35
CA ALA A 339 -1.14 -10.93 12.10
C ALA A 339 -0.19 -11.50 13.18
N GLN A 340 -0.45 -12.74 13.58
CA GLN A 340 0.24 -13.41 14.68
C GLN A 340 1.67 -13.77 14.26
N THR A 341 2.65 -13.37 15.07
CA THR A 341 4.06 -13.55 14.73
C THR A 341 4.70 -14.69 15.52
N TYR A 342 5.33 -15.61 14.79
CA TYR A 342 5.94 -16.83 15.28
C TYR A 342 7.40 -16.95 14.84
N VAL A 343 8.16 -17.76 15.56
CA VAL A 343 9.51 -18.19 15.21
C VAL A 343 9.57 -19.72 15.19
N ALA A 344 10.18 -20.28 14.15
CA ALA A 344 10.57 -21.68 14.05
C ALA A 344 12.11 -21.74 14.05
N VAL A 345 12.69 -22.61 14.89
CA VAL A 345 14.14 -22.83 14.97
C VAL A 345 14.40 -24.33 14.94
N GLU A 346 15.30 -24.77 14.06
CA GLU A 346 15.71 -26.17 14.00
C GLU A 346 16.76 -26.43 15.12
N PRO A 347 16.61 -27.45 15.99
CA PRO A 347 17.46 -27.61 17.18
C PRO A 347 18.96 -27.83 16.93
N THR A 348 19.37 -28.20 15.71
CA THR A 348 20.77 -28.34 15.29
C THR A 348 21.31 -27.10 14.56
N GLY A 349 20.49 -26.05 14.39
CA GLY A 349 20.85 -24.84 13.64
C GLY A 349 20.82 -25.02 12.12
N ALA A 350 20.14 -26.05 11.61
CA ALA A 350 20.05 -26.32 10.18
C ALA A 350 19.05 -25.40 9.48
N ASP A 351 19.49 -24.71 8.42
CA ASP A 351 18.61 -23.93 7.55
C ASP A 351 17.57 -24.84 6.83
N PRO A 352 16.47 -24.29 6.27
CA PRO A 352 15.46 -25.10 5.57
C PRO A 352 15.99 -25.92 4.38
N CYS A 353 17.08 -25.49 3.74
CA CYS A 353 17.73 -26.22 2.65
C CYS A 353 18.54 -27.41 3.16
N GLU A 354 19.35 -27.23 4.21
CA GLU A 354 20.07 -28.31 4.89
C GLU A 354 19.11 -29.32 5.54
N LEU A 355 18.04 -28.84 6.18
CA LEU A 355 17.02 -29.69 6.78
C LEU A 355 16.33 -30.58 5.74
N ARG A 356 15.98 -30.01 4.57
CA ARG A 356 15.45 -30.75 3.42
C ARG A 356 16.43 -31.81 2.92
N GLN A 357 17.71 -31.45 2.73
CA GLN A 357 18.75 -32.40 2.29
C GLN A 357 18.95 -33.55 3.29
N ARG A 358 18.93 -33.27 4.61
CA ARG A 358 19.22 -34.25 5.66
C ARG A 358 18.03 -35.13 6.04
N ARG A 359 16.79 -34.64 5.93
CA ARG A 359 15.58 -35.30 6.47
C ARG A 359 14.34 -35.27 5.56
N GLY A 360 14.45 -34.72 4.34
CA GLY A 360 13.37 -34.67 3.36
C GLY A 360 12.35 -33.54 3.59
N ASP A 361 11.39 -33.43 2.67
CA ASP A 361 10.44 -32.31 2.59
C ASP A 361 9.55 -32.16 3.83
N GLU A 362 9.06 -33.26 4.41
CA GLU A 362 8.21 -33.26 5.60
C GLU A 362 8.94 -32.74 6.86
N ALA A 363 10.28 -32.74 6.88
CA ALA A 363 11.04 -32.10 7.96
C ALA A 363 10.95 -30.57 7.91
N VAL A 364 10.89 -29.98 6.69
CA VAL A 364 10.67 -28.54 6.50
C VAL A 364 9.25 -28.17 6.93
N HIS A 365 8.26 -28.97 6.57
CA HIS A 365 6.90 -28.80 7.08
C HIS A 365 6.84 -28.92 8.62
N SER A 366 7.54 -29.89 9.20
CA SER A 366 7.60 -30.10 10.65
C SER A 366 8.21 -28.89 11.39
N LEU A 367 9.26 -28.27 10.84
CA LEU A 367 9.84 -27.03 11.36
C LEU A 367 8.77 -25.91 11.44
N ILE A 368 8.05 -25.64 10.35
CA ILE A 368 7.00 -24.60 10.32
C ILE A 368 5.80 -24.96 11.22
N ARG A 369 5.47 -26.26 11.38
CA ARG A 369 4.44 -26.71 12.35
C ARG A 369 4.90 -26.54 13.81
N SER A 370 6.19 -26.69 14.12
CA SER A 370 6.75 -26.52 15.48
C SER A 370 6.93 -25.07 15.96
N ARG A 371 6.53 -24.09 15.14
CA ARG A 371 6.69 -22.66 15.42
C ARG A 371 6.08 -22.23 16.76
N ARG A 372 6.74 -21.29 17.44
CA ARG A 372 6.34 -20.75 18.76
C ARG A 372 6.10 -19.24 18.67
N PRO A 373 5.20 -18.65 19.47
CA PRO A 373 4.96 -17.21 19.45
C PRO A 373 6.24 -16.41 19.70
N LEU A 374 6.45 -15.32 18.96
CA LEU A 374 7.69 -14.52 19.03
C LEU A 374 7.98 -14.00 20.45
N PHE A 375 6.96 -13.57 21.19
CA PHE A 375 7.13 -13.12 22.58
C PHE A 375 7.49 -14.27 23.54
N GLU A 376 6.86 -15.45 23.40
CA GLU A 376 7.23 -16.64 24.20
C GLU A 376 8.70 -16.98 24.00
N PHE A 377 9.10 -17.08 22.72
CA PHE A 377 10.46 -17.39 22.31
C PHE A 377 11.46 -16.35 22.83
N ALA A 378 11.18 -15.05 22.67
CA ALA A 378 12.07 -13.97 23.09
C ALA A 378 12.29 -13.92 24.61
N ILE A 379 11.23 -14.16 25.39
CA ILE A 379 11.32 -14.20 26.85
C ILE A 379 12.12 -15.43 27.28
N ARG A 380 11.81 -16.64 26.76
CA ARG A 380 12.59 -17.85 27.08
C ARG A 380 14.07 -17.73 26.71
N SER A 381 14.38 -17.18 25.54
CA SER A 381 15.77 -16.90 25.09
C SER A 381 16.47 -15.78 25.89
N THR A 382 15.72 -14.99 26.66
CA THR A 382 16.26 -14.05 27.64
C THR A 382 16.50 -14.74 28.98
N LEU A 383 15.56 -15.55 29.45
CA LEU A 383 15.65 -16.33 30.69
C LEU A 383 16.77 -17.36 30.69
N ALA A 384 17.03 -18.02 29.54
CA ALA A 384 18.08 -19.04 29.37
C ALA A 384 19.52 -18.54 29.64
N LYS A 385 19.71 -17.24 29.89
CA LYS A 385 20.99 -16.60 30.22
C LYS A 385 21.24 -16.50 31.74
N PHE A 386 20.32 -17.02 32.56
CA PHE A 386 20.35 -16.90 34.03
C PHE A 386 20.04 -18.25 34.68
N ASP A 387 20.72 -18.55 35.80
CA ASP A 387 20.42 -19.72 36.62
C ASP A 387 19.15 -19.47 37.47
N LEU A 388 18.02 -19.97 36.99
CA LEU A 388 16.72 -19.79 37.64
C LEU A 388 16.53 -20.64 38.91
N SER A 389 17.49 -21.48 39.31
CA SER A 389 17.47 -22.15 40.61
C SER A 389 17.78 -21.18 41.77
N THR A 390 18.61 -20.18 41.50
CA THR A 390 19.03 -19.15 42.48
C THR A 390 17.97 -18.06 42.67
N VAL A 391 18.09 -17.24 43.72
CA VAL A 391 17.23 -16.05 43.89
C VAL A 391 17.74 -14.92 42.99
N GLU A 392 19.06 -14.77 42.91
CA GLU A 392 19.80 -13.76 42.16
C GLU A 392 19.54 -13.90 40.65
N GLY A 393 19.57 -15.13 40.13
CA GLY A 393 19.28 -15.45 38.74
C GLY A 393 17.81 -15.25 38.37
N ARG A 394 16.87 -15.59 39.26
CA ARG A 394 15.43 -15.29 39.06
C ARG A 394 15.16 -13.78 39.04
N VAL A 395 15.72 -13.02 39.98
CA VAL A 395 15.60 -11.56 40.03
C VAL A 395 16.27 -10.91 38.81
N SER A 396 17.40 -11.44 38.35
CA SER A 396 18.09 -10.95 37.13
C SER A 396 17.30 -11.27 35.86
N GLY A 397 16.79 -12.50 35.74
CA GLY A 397 15.93 -12.93 34.64
C GLY A 397 14.63 -12.13 34.56
N LEU A 398 14.01 -11.81 35.69
CA LEU A 398 12.86 -10.90 35.76
C LEU A 398 13.22 -9.49 35.26
N ARG A 399 14.33 -8.91 35.74
CA ARG A 399 14.80 -7.58 35.32
C ARG A 399 15.13 -7.51 33.83
N ALA A 400 15.67 -8.58 33.26
CA ALA A 400 16.01 -8.68 31.84
C ALA A 400 14.78 -8.93 30.95
N SER A 401 13.79 -9.69 31.43
CA SER A 401 12.61 -10.10 30.64
C SER A 401 11.43 -9.13 30.75
N ALA A 402 11.27 -8.43 31.87
CA ALA A 402 10.19 -7.46 32.07
C ALA A 402 10.12 -6.34 31.00
N PRO A 403 11.23 -5.83 30.42
CA PRO A 403 11.19 -4.93 29.27
C PRO A 403 10.56 -5.54 28.01
N VAL A 404 10.81 -6.83 27.73
CA VAL A 404 10.22 -7.54 26.58
C VAL A 404 8.71 -7.65 26.74
N VAL A 405 8.25 -8.06 27.93
CA VAL A 405 6.80 -8.09 28.24
C VAL A 405 6.19 -6.69 28.23
N ALA A 406 6.92 -5.65 28.68
CA ALA A 406 6.44 -4.27 28.65
C ALA A 406 6.30 -3.69 27.22
N GLY A 407 7.01 -4.24 26.22
CA GLY A 407 6.83 -3.90 24.81
C GLY A 407 5.52 -4.40 24.21
N ILE A 408 4.91 -5.45 24.80
CA ILE A 408 3.67 -6.05 24.32
C ILE A 408 2.52 -5.04 24.44
N ARG A 409 2.14 -4.45 23.29
CA ARG A 409 1.15 -3.36 23.24
C ARG A 409 -0.23 -3.79 23.73
N ASP A 410 -0.72 -4.96 23.30
CA ASP A 410 -2.01 -5.49 23.75
C ASP A 410 -2.00 -5.85 25.25
N GLY A 411 -2.98 -5.31 25.98
CA GLY A 411 -3.08 -5.47 27.43
C GLY A 411 -3.37 -6.91 27.87
N SER A 412 -4.23 -7.63 27.14
CA SER A 412 -4.61 -9.01 27.48
C SER A 412 -3.43 -9.96 27.30
N THR A 413 -2.75 -9.87 26.15
CA THR A 413 -1.54 -10.62 25.82
C THR A 413 -0.41 -10.29 26.81
N ARG A 414 -0.23 -9.02 27.18
CA ARG A 414 0.74 -8.60 28.21
C ARG A 414 0.47 -9.22 29.58
N ILE A 415 -0.80 -9.31 30.00
CA ILE A 415 -1.20 -9.96 31.25
C ILE A 415 -0.89 -11.46 31.20
N GLY A 416 -1.26 -12.15 30.11
CA GLY A 416 -0.94 -13.57 29.92
C GLY A 416 0.55 -13.87 29.99
N TYR A 417 1.39 -13.13 29.24
CA TYR A 417 2.85 -13.29 29.32
C TYR A 417 3.45 -12.87 30.66
N SER A 418 2.78 -12.03 31.46
CA SER A 418 3.20 -11.74 32.83
C SER A 418 2.93 -12.91 33.79
N GLN A 419 1.87 -13.68 33.56
CA GLN A 419 1.55 -14.91 34.30
C GLN A 419 2.50 -16.05 33.91
N GLU A 420 2.71 -16.27 32.60
CA GLU A 420 3.69 -17.23 32.10
C GLU A 420 5.11 -16.93 32.61
N LEU A 421 5.55 -15.66 32.58
CA LEU A 421 6.85 -15.25 33.11
C LEU A 421 6.98 -15.52 34.61
N ALA A 422 5.91 -15.36 35.41
CA ALA A 422 5.92 -15.73 36.82
C ALA A 422 6.09 -17.26 37.00
N GLY A 423 5.40 -18.06 36.18
CA GLY A 423 5.53 -19.52 36.16
C GLY A 423 6.93 -19.98 35.76
N TRP A 424 7.51 -19.45 34.69
CA TRP A 424 8.85 -19.83 34.21
C TRP A 424 9.98 -19.39 35.16
N LEU A 425 9.74 -18.32 35.94
CA LEU A 425 10.64 -17.89 37.02
C LEU A 425 10.39 -18.60 38.35
N GLY A 426 9.34 -19.41 38.50
CA GLY A 426 8.97 -19.97 39.81
C GLY A 426 8.72 -18.91 40.89
N ILE A 427 8.04 -17.81 40.53
CA ILE A 427 7.63 -16.72 41.44
C ILE A 427 6.16 -16.92 41.83
N ALA A 428 5.90 -17.04 43.13
CA ALA A 428 4.59 -17.39 43.66
C ALA A 428 3.52 -16.27 43.59
N ASP A 429 3.92 -15.00 43.51
CA ASP A 429 3.02 -13.85 43.31
C ASP A 429 3.19 -13.25 41.89
N PRO A 430 2.30 -13.55 40.93
CA PRO A 430 2.31 -12.90 39.61
C PRO A 430 2.20 -11.37 39.67
N ASN A 431 1.71 -10.79 40.77
CA ASN A 431 1.69 -9.34 40.93
C ASN A 431 3.10 -8.76 41.09
N GLU A 432 4.11 -9.51 41.56
CA GLU A 432 5.50 -9.05 41.56
C GLU A 432 5.99 -8.83 40.11
N VAL A 433 5.71 -9.79 39.22
CA VAL A 433 6.04 -9.67 37.79
C VAL A 433 5.27 -8.51 37.15
N LEU A 434 3.97 -8.37 37.41
CA LEU A 434 3.17 -7.24 36.92
C LEU A 434 3.69 -5.88 37.42
N ARG A 435 4.19 -5.78 38.66
CA ARG A 435 4.87 -4.58 39.18
C ARG A 435 6.18 -4.32 38.43
N ALA A 436 6.98 -5.35 38.17
CA ALA A 436 8.24 -5.23 37.42
C ALA A 436 8.04 -4.78 35.96
N VAL A 437 7.04 -5.34 35.28
CA VAL A 437 6.63 -4.98 33.90
C VAL A 437 6.14 -3.52 33.84
N LYS A 438 5.21 -3.11 34.72
CA LYS A 438 4.76 -1.71 34.83
C LYS A 438 5.91 -0.75 35.18
N GLY A 439 6.91 -1.22 35.93
CA GLY A 439 8.14 -0.49 36.21
C GLY A 439 9.04 -0.33 34.98
N ALA A 440 9.13 -1.34 34.11
CA ALA A 440 9.87 -1.27 32.85
C ALA A 440 9.18 -0.35 31.84
N GLU A 441 7.85 -0.45 31.69
CA GLU A 441 7.02 0.43 30.86
C GLU A 441 7.23 1.91 31.22
N LYS A 442 7.17 2.26 32.51
CA LYS A 442 7.43 3.64 32.98
C LYS A 442 8.86 4.11 32.69
N ARG A 443 9.86 3.23 32.79
CA ARG A 443 11.26 3.58 32.45
C ARG A 443 11.45 3.84 30.96
N ALA A 444 10.81 3.07 30.08
CA ALA A 444 10.85 3.29 28.63
C ALA A 444 10.26 4.66 28.26
N HIS A 445 9.07 4.99 28.77
CA HIS A 445 8.44 6.28 28.54
C HIS A 445 9.27 7.46 29.10
N ALA A 446 9.86 7.31 30.30
CA ALA A 446 10.74 8.33 30.88
C ALA A 446 12.05 8.53 30.08
N GLY A 447 12.57 7.48 29.44
CA GLY A 447 13.74 7.55 28.57
C GLY A 447 13.48 8.28 27.26
N ALA A 448 12.30 8.09 26.66
CA ALA A 448 11.91 8.77 25.42
C ALA A 448 11.70 10.29 25.58
N ALA A 449 11.42 10.75 26.80
CA ALA A 449 11.02 12.14 27.09
C ALA A 449 12.20 13.15 27.26
N ARG A 450 13.43 12.81 26.86
CA ARG A 450 14.61 13.69 27.04
C ARG A 450 15.58 13.70 25.85
N PRO A 451 15.46 14.69 24.94
CA PRO A 451 16.56 15.10 24.07
C PRO A 451 17.58 15.94 24.86
N GLY A 452 18.86 15.56 24.78
CA GLY A 452 20.05 16.41 24.97
C GLY A 452 20.11 17.41 26.14
N ALA A 453 20.87 17.07 27.20
CA ALA A 453 21.51 18.04 28.08
C ALA A 453 22.93 17.55 28.44
N PRO A 454 24.00 18.36 28.26
CA PRO A 454 25.36 17.98 28.65
C PRO A 454 25.46 17.76 30.17
N GLY A 455 26.16 16.70 30.59
CA GLY A 455 26.26 16.33 32.00
C GLY A 455 27.31 17.14 32.76
N SER A 456 26.88 17.86 33.80
CA SER A 456 27.80 18.41 34.82
C SER A 456 28.38 17.27 35.67
N PRO A 457 29.69 17.25 35.97
CA PRO A 457 30.32 16.18 36.74
C PRO A 457 29.90 16.20 38.23
N ARG A 458 29.82 15.01 38.82
CA ARG A 458 29.64 14.83 40.27
C ARG A 458 30.99 15.00 41.00
N PRO A 459 31.04 15.63 42.18
CA PRO A 459 32.29 15.77 42.94
C PRO A 459 32.71 14.45 43.60
N VAL A 460 34.02 14.25 43.73
CA VAL A 460 34.65 13.21 44.55
C VAL A 460 35.19 13.87 45.83
N ALA A 461 35.12 13.18 46.97
CA ALA A 461 35.39 13.78 48.28
C ALA A 461 36.73 13.35 48.90
N GLY A 462 37.51 14.36 49.33
CA GLY A 462 38.28 14.32 50.58
C GLY A 462 39.71 13.77 50.56
N GLN A 463 40.69 14.67 50.77
CA GLN A 463 41.83 14.49 51.67
C GLN A 463 42.39 15.88 52.10
N ALA A 464 43.32 15.91 53.07
CA ALA A 464 43.54 17.07 53.96
C ALA A 464 44.98 17.70 53.84
N PRO A 465 45.51 18.59 54.73
CA PRO A 465 45.74 19.99 54.30
C PRO A 465 47.11 20.67 54.64
N ALA A 466 47.44 21.72 53.85
CA ALA A 466 48.32 22.87 54.17
C ALA A 466 49.85 22.59 54.31
N PRO A 467 50.77 23.62 54.40
CA PRO A 467 50.57 25.09 54.45
C PRO A 467 51.54 26.02 53.63
N ARG A 468 51.09 27.28 53.40
CA ARG A 468 51.83 28.58 53.33
C ARG A 468 52.85 28.97 52.20
N ALA A 469 52.39 29.90 51.33
CA ALA A 469 52.96 31.27 51.05
C ALA A 469 54.34 31.43 50.35
N PRO A 470 54.84 32.65 49.99
CA PRO A 470 54.24 34.02 49.89
C PRO A 470 54.58 34.80 48.57
N TYR A 471 54.22 36.11 48.50
CA TYR A 471 54.74 37.21 47.61
C TYR A 471 54.31 37.26 46.11
N ASP A 472 54.28 38.40 45.40
CA ASP A 472 53.90 39.82 45.73
C ASP A 472 53.74 40.66 44.42
N ALA A 473 53.38 41.95 44.56
CA ALA A 473 53.49 43.09 43.61
C ALA A 473 52.49 43.23 42.43
N GLY A 474 52.09 44.48 42.17
CA GLY A 474 51.40 44.97 40.96
C GLY A 474 52.33 45.87 40.11
N PRO A 475 51.91 47.04 39.57
CA PRO A 475 50.56 47.66 39.51
C PRO A 475 50.18 48.27 38.12
N ALA A 476 48.97 48.84 38.00
CA ALA A 476 48.53 49.94 37.08
C ALA A 476 48.72 49.78 35.52
N ALA A 477 47.82 50.20 34.61
CA ALA A 477 46.46 50.76 34.60
C ALA A 477 45.86 50.53 33.16
N SER A 478 44.77 51.11 32.60
CA SER A 478 43.94 52.29 32.95
C SER A 478 42.55 52.27 32.23
N GLN A 479 41.94 53.47 32.10
CA GLN A 479 40.83 53.95 31.24
C GLN A 479 40.60 53.20 29.89
N ARG A 480 39.37 53.09 29.33
CA ARG A 480 38.19 53.99 29.37
C ARG A 480 36.89 53.30 28.86
N GLN A 481 35.72 53.91 29.15
CA GLN A 481 34.38 53.73 28.52
C GLN A 481 33.77 52.30 28.49
N ALA A 482 32.65 51.95 29.14
CA ALA A 482 31.29 52.53 29.31
C ALA A 482 30.25 51.95 28.32
N GLY A 483 29.23 51.26 28.85
CA GLY A 483 28.14 50.65 28.05
C GLY A 483 27.33 49.55 28.77
N ASN A 484 26.66 49.87 29.89
CA ASN A 484 25.76 48.91 30.58
C ASN A 484 24.38 48.86 29.89
N GLY A 485 23.76 47.67 29.80
CA GLY A 485 22.46 47.51 29.13
C GLY A 485 21.78 46.13 29.32
N ALA A 486 21.37 45.80 30.54
CA ALA A 486 20.55 44.62 30.89
C ALA A 486 19.77 44.94 32.19
N PRO A 487 18.76 44.14 32.65
CA PRO A 487 18.31 42.83 32.13
C PRO A 487 16.78 42.56 32.09
N SER A 488 16.38 41.59 31.25
CA SER A 488 15.39 40.49 31.50
C SER A 488 13.95 40.70 32.03
N ARG A 489 13.05 39.81 31.56
CA ARG A 489 11.70 39.46 32.09
C ARG A 489 10.60 40.52 31.85
N GLY A 490 9.34 40.15 31.53
CA GLY A 490 8.86 38.84 31.08
C GLY A 490 7.33 38.65 31.10
N ALA A 491 6.87 37.74 30.24
CA ALA A 491 5.68 36.87 30.35
C ALA A 491 4.24 37.39 30.05
N HIS A 492 3.48 36.46 29.43
CA HIS A 492 2.03 36.24 29.39
C HIS A 492 1.02 37.12 28.59
N ALA A 493 0.07 36.38 28.01
CA ALA A 493 -1.35 36.69 27.76
C ALA A 493 -1.79 37.50 26.52
N GLN A 494 -2.12 36.74 25.46
CA GLN A 494 -3.44 36.72 24.80
C GLN A 494 -4.27 38.02 24.67
N GLY A 495 -4.42 38.48 23.42
CA GLY A 495 -5.75 38.58 22.80
C GLY A 495 -6.28 39.97 22.42
N GLN A 496 -7.21 39.95 21.45
CA GLN A 496 -8.13 41.03 21.06
C GLN A 496 -7.49 42.34 20.53
N HIS A 497 -7.25 42.38 19.21
CA HIS A 497 -7.14 43.66 18.49
C HIS A 497 -8.52 44.10 17.98
N ALA A 498 -8.91 45.33 18.34
CA ALA A 498 -10.10 46.02 17.86
C ALA A 498 -9.73 47.29 17.05
N HIS A 499 -10.72 47.82 16.33
CA HIS A 499 -10.69 48.96 15.41
C HIS A 499 -9.59 50.04 15.53
N GLY A 500 -9.04 50.41 14.36
CA GLY A 500 -8.32 51.68 14.12
C GLY A 500 -7.33 51.56 12.95
N GLY A 501 -7.45 52.23 11.80
CA GLY A 501 -8.54 53.10 11.31
C GLY A 501 -8.10 54.50 10.88
N GLN A 502 -7.25 54.63 9.85
CA GLN A 502 -6.92 55.90 9.16
C GLN A 502 -6.58 55.63 7.67
N PRO A 503 -6.54 56.65 6.78
CA PRO A 503 -7.33 56.59 5.54
C PRO A 503 -6.53 56.36 4.24
N ALA A 504 -7.28 56.09 3.16
CA ALA A 504 -6.76 55.77 1.83
C ALA A 504 -6.23 57.00 1.07
N ALA A 505 -5.09 56.81 0.38
CA ALA A 505 -4.70 57.65 -0.75
C ALA A 505 -5.27 57.06 -2.04
N GLY A 506 -6.00 57.86 -2.82
CA GLY A 506 -6.71 57.38 -4.01
C GLY A 506 -5.80 56.96 -5.16
N ARG A 507 -6.08 55.80 -5.76
CA ARG A 507 -5.65 55.43 -7.11
C ARG A 507 -6.81 54.82 -7.88
N THR A 508 -7.03 55.31 -9.09
CA THR A 508 -8.07 54.83 -10.02
C THR A 508 -7.69 53.48 -10.61
N GLY A 509 -8.01 52.40 -9.89
CA GLY A 509 -7.96 51.04 -10.42
C GLY A 509 -9.30 50.64 -11.01
N VAL A 510 -9.32 50.23 -12.28
CA VAL A 510 -10.45 49.49 -12.85
C VAL A 510 -10.55 48.17 -12.08
N ALA A 511 -11.74 47.86 -11.53
CA ALA A 511 -11.93 46.60 -10.83
C ALA A 511 -11.71 45.43 -11.79
N PRO A 512 -10.88 44.42 -11.46
CA PRO A 512 -10.86 43.18 -12.22
C PRO A 512 -12.26 42.56 -12.16
N ALA A 513 -12.78 42.10 -13.30
CA ALA A 513 -14.05 41.39 -13.33
C ALA A 513 -13.95 40.18 -12.39
N GLN A 514 -14.92 40.06 -11.47
CA GLN A 514 -14.99 38.87 -10.62
C GLN A 514 -15.29 37.67 -11.52
N GLU A 515 -14.37 36.70 -11.56
CA GLU A 515 -14.66 35.39 -12.13
C GLU A 515 -15.91 34.83 -11.45
N PRO A 516 -16.84 34.20 -12.20
CA PRO A 516 -18.08 33.70 -11.62
C PRO A 516 -17.76 32.69 -10.52
N ALA A 517 -18.22 33.00 -9.30
CA ALA A 517 -17.91 32.19 -8.12
C ALA A 517 -18.34 30.73 -8.35
N GLN A 518 -17.36 29.82 -8.29
CA GLN A 518 -17.60 28.40 -8.58
C GLN A 518 -18.70 27.85 -7.66
N PRO A 519 -19.66 27.07 -8.20
CA PRO A 519 -20.84 26.62 -7.46
C PRO A 519 -20.43 25.64 -6.36
N ARG A 520 -20.36 26.13 -5.12
CA ARG A 520 -20.00 25.31 -3.95
C ARG A 520 -21.10 24.30 -3.66
N PHE A 521 -20.76 23.01 -3.75
CA PHE A 521 -21.66 21.92 -3.39
C PHE A 521 -21.43 21.49 -1.93
N PRO A 522 -22.31 21.86 -0.97
CA PRO A 522 -22.21 21.36 0.39
C PRO A 522 -22.48 19.85 0.43
N ARG A 523 -21.83 19.12 1.35
CA ARG A 523 -22.15 17.70 1.59
C ARG A 523 -23.60 17.58 2.10
N PRO A 524 -24.46 16.76 1.48
CA PRO A 524 -25.85 16.61 1.91
C PRO A 524 -25.96 15.98 3.31
N ASP A 525 -27.02 16.32 4.06
CA ASP A 525 -27.26 15.69 5.37
C ASP A 525 -27.75 14.24 5.18
N PRO A 526 -27.03 13.22 5.69
CA PRO A 526 -27.45 11.82 5.56
C PRO A 526 -28.74 11.47 6.33
N ARG A 527 -29.29 12.38 7.14
CA ARG A 527 -30.55 12.19 7.87
C ARG A 527 -31.78 12.60 7.08
N ASP A 528 -31.65 13.55 6.16
CA ASP A 528 -32.77 14.03 5.33
C ASP A 528 -33.38 12.86 4.52
N PRO A 529 -34.70 12.61 4.61
CA PRO A 529 -35.38 11.61 3.80
C PRO A 529 -35.27 11.87 2.28
N GLN A 530 -35.24 13.13 1.83
CA GLN A 530 -35.15 13.48 0.41
C GLN A 530 -33.74 13.21 -0.12
N ALA A 531 -32.70 13.77 0.52
CA ALA A 531 -31.31 13.49 0.18
C ALA A 531 -30.97 12.00 0.24
N ARG A 532 -31.57 11.21 1.14
CA ARG A 532 -31.41 9.74 1.13
C ARG A 532 -32.04 9.09 -0.09
N MET A 533 -33.28 9.42 -0.43
CA MET A 533 -33.94 8.86 -1.63
C MET A 533 -33.21 9.24 -2.92
N GLU A 534 -32.77 10.49 -3.04
CA GLU A 534 -31.97 10.97 -4.16
C GLU A 534 -30.61 10.24 -4.22
N ARG A 535 -29.93 10.06 -3.09
CA ARG A 535 -28.70 9.26 -2.99
C ARG A 535 -28.92 7.82 -3.43
N GLU A 536 -29.90 7.13 -2.85
CA GLU A 536 -30.22 5.73 -3.12
C GLU A 536 -30.53 5.51 -4.62
N ALA A 537 -31.22 6.46 -5.27
CA ALA A 537 -31.46 6.43 -6.70
C ALA A 537 -30.17 6.62 -7.54
N LEU A 538 -29.30 7.57 -7.18
CA LEU A 538 -28.02 7.77 -7.87
C LEU A 538 -27.09 6.57 -7.69
N GLU A 539 -27.03 5.97 -6.51
CA GLU A 539 -26.26 4.73 -6.27
C GLU A 539 -26.77 3.60 -7.17
N VAL A 540 -28.09 3.44 -7.35
CA VAL A 540 -28.66 2.45 -8.27
C VAL A 540 -28.32 2.74 -9.74
N VAL A 541 -28.48 3.97 -10.24
CA VAL A 541 -28.24 4.29 -11.66
C VAL A 541 -26.75 4.30 -12.00
N LEU A 542 -25.87 4.74 -11.10
CA LEU A 542 -24.42 4.67 -11.31
C LEU A 542 -23.92 3.21 -11.33
N GLN A 543 -24.54 2.33 -10.55
CA GLN A 543 -24.06 0.94 -10.41
C GLN A 543 -24.71 -0.05 -11.37
N HIS A 544 -25.98 0.14 -11.74
CA HIS A 544 -26.74 -0.78 -12.58
C HIS A 544 -27.57 -0.01 -13.64
N PRO A 545 -26.94 0.86 -14.45
CA PRO A 545 -27.64 1.68 -15.45
C PRO A 545 -28.41 0.84 -16.49
N GLY A 546 -27.91 -0.35 -16.83
CA GLY A 546 -28.58 -1.30 -17.74
C GLY A 546 -29.88 -1.92 -17.21
N LEU A 547 -30.31 -1.63 -15.97
CA LEU A 547 -31.64 -2.00 -15.47
C LEU A 547 -32.72 -0.97 -15.84
N LEU A 548 -32.34 0.19 -16.39
CA LEU A 548 -33.28 1.17 -16.93
C LEU A 548 -33.61 0.81 -18.38
N THR A 549 -34.89 0.69 -18.68
CA THR A 549 -35.39 0.69 -20.06
C THR A 549 -35.30 2.11 -20.64
N ALA A 550 -35.28 2.27 -21.96
CA ALA A 550 -35.32 3.58 -22.62
C ALA A 550 -36.46 4.50 -22.12
N GLY A 551 -37.61 3.93 -21.76
CA GLY A 551 -38.70 4.65 -21.11
C GLY A 551 -38.34 5.14 -19.70
N ASN A 552 -37.71 4.31 -18.88
CA ASN A 552 -37.22 4.69 -17.55
C ASN A 552 -36.08 5.72 -17.62
N TRP A 553 -35.24 5.69 -18.67
CA TRP A 553 -34.22 6.71 -18.92
C TRP A 553 -34.83 8.09 -19.14
N GLN A 554 -35.90 8.20 -19.93
CA GLN A 554 -36.61 9.47 -20.14
C GLN A 554 -37.22 10.00 -18.83
N HIS A 555 -37.86 9.13 -18.03
CA HIS A 555 -38.43 9.51 -16.74
C HIS A 555 -37.36 9.91 -15.72
N PHE A 556 -36.21 9.21 -15.72
CA PHE A 556 -35.06 9.58 -14.88
C PHE A 556 -34.49 10.92 -15.29
N ALA A 557 -34.19 11.16 -16.58
CA ALA A 557 -33.66 12.42 -17.07
C ALA A 557 -34.59 13.62 -16.78
N ALA A 558 -35.92 13.42 -16.78
CA ALA A 558 -36.92 14.44 -16.44
C ALA A 558 -37.19 14.60 -14.92
N THR A 559 -36.48 13.90 -14.04
CA THR A 559 -36.67 14.00 -12.58
C THR A 559 -35.90 15.18 -11.99
N GLU A 560 -36.57 16.02 -11.19
CA GLU A 560 -35.97 17.17 -10.52
C GLU A 560 -35.42 16.82 -9.13
N PHE A 561 -34.11 16.68 -9.05
CA PHE A 561 -33.37 16.54 -7.78
C PHE A 561 -33.30 17.88 -7.03
N GLN A 562 -33.55 17.86 -5.72
CA GLN A 562 -33.56 19.05 -4.85
C GLN A 562 -32.19 19.34 -4.24
N VAL A 563 -31.37 18.30 -4.02
CA VAL A 563 -30.02 18.46 -3.50
C VAL A 563 -29.08 18.86 -4.65
N SER A 564 -28.57 20.08 -4.64
CA SER A 564 -27.76 20.64 -5.74
C SER A 564 -26.58 19.76 -6.19
N ALA A 565 -25.92 19.08 -5.25
CA ALA A 565 -24.85 18.12 -5.55
C ALA A 565 -25.35 16.90 -6.33
N TYR A 566 -26.53 16.38 -5.98
CA TYR A 566 -27.14 15.25 -6.66
C TYR A 566 -27.80 15.66 -7.98
N GLN A 567 -28.35 16.88 -8.07
CA GLN A 567 -28.84 17.47 -9.32
C GLN A 567 -27.73 17.63 -10.37
N ALA A 568 -26.54 18.08 -9.96
CA ALA A 568 -25.39 18.17 -10.86
C ALA A 568 -24.88 16.79 -11.31
N ILE A 569 -24.93 15.77 -10.44
CA ILE A 569 -24.58 14.38 -10.80
C ILE A 569 -25.63 13.76 -11.73
N HIS A 570 -26.92 13.97 -11.44
CA HIS A 570 -28.05 13.56 -12.26
C HIS A 570 -27.97 14.12 -13.69
N ALA A 571 -27.70 15.41 -13.83
CA ALA A 571 -27.50 16.05 -15.13
C ALA A 571 -26.32 15.43 -15.90
N GLY A 572 -25.21 15.14 -15.21
CA GLY A 572 -24.05 14.47 -15.81
C GLY A 572 -24.31 13.01 -16.22
N ILE A 573 -25.14 12.29 -15.48
CA ILE A 573 -25.62 10.94 -15.86
C ILE A 573 -26.50 11.02 -17.11
N ALA A 574 -27.44 11.97 -17.17
CA ALA A 574 -28.28 12.18 -18.35
C ALA A 574 -27.46 12.58 -19.60
N ALA A 575 -26.40 13.38 -19.42
CA ALA A 575 -25.49 13.78 -20.49
C ALA A 575 -24.55 12.66 -20.97
N ALA A 576 -24.18 11.71 -20.10
CA ALA A 576 -23.40 10.53 -20.48
C ALA A 576 -24.20 9.54 -21.35
N GLY A 577 -25.52 9.45 -21.12
CA GLY A 577 -26.48 8.80 -22.01
C GLY A 577 -26.57 7.27 -21.92
N GLU A 578 -27.73 6.74 -22.34
CA GLU A 578 -28.07 5.30 -22.32
C GLU A 578 -27.08 4.43 -23.12
N SER A 579 -26.48 4.97 -24.19
CA SER A 579 -25.54 4.25 -25.07
C SER A 579 -24.26 3.78 -24.37
N LEU A 580 -23.86 4.40 -23.26
CA LEU A 580 -22.68 4.02 -22.48
C LEU A 580 -23.02 3.22 -21.21
N ALA A 581 -24.30 2.98 -20.92
CA ALA A 581 -24.76 2.29 -19.71
C ALA A 581 -24.10 0.91 -19.50
N ALA A 582 -23.94 0.12 -20.58
CA ALA A 582 -23.35 -1.22 -20.50
C ALA A 582 -21.81 -1.24 -20.62
N SER A 583 -21.15 -0.08 -20.64
CA SER A 583 -19.70 0.04 -20.87
C SER A 583 -18.91 0.12 -19.57
N SER A 584 -17.71 -0.47 -19.55
CA SER A 584 -16.70 -0.21 -18.52
C SER A 584 -16.24 1.25 -18.46
N GLN A 585 -16.53 2.04 -19.49
CA GLN A 585 -16.28 3.49 -19.54
C GLN A 585 -17.39 4.33 -18.90
N TRP A 586 -18.52 3.72 -18.49
CA TRP A 586 -19.72 4.40 -17.97
C TRP A 586 -19.38 5.47 -16.92
N LEU A 587 -18.64 5.10 -15.88
CA LEU A 587 -18.33 6.00 -14.77
C LEU A 587 -17.33 7.10 -15.15
N GLU A 588 -16.47 6.87 -16.12
CA GLU A 588 -15.57 7.90 -16.67
C GLU A 588 -16.36 8.92 -17.51
N ALA A 589 -17.29 8.46 -18.34
CA ALA A 589 -18.19 9.29 -19.12
C ALA A 589 -19.12 10.15 -18.24
N VAL A 590 -19.67 9.60 -17.15
CA VAL A 590 -20.41 10.39 -16.16
C VAL A 590 -19.51 11.44 -15.50
N ARG A 591 -18.31 11.05 -15.03
CA ARG A 591 -17.37 12.00 -14.38
C ARG A 591 -16.91 13.12 -15.32
N ALA A 592 -16.82 12.87 -16.63
CA ALA A 592 -16.51 13.90 -17.62
C ALA A 592 -17.64 14.95 -17.80
N ASN A 593 -18.88 14.62 -17.45
CA ASN A 593 -20.05 15.50 -17.54
C ASN A 593 -20.49 16.10 -16.18
N VAL A 594 -19.69 15.91 -15.12
CA VAL A 594 -19.98 16.37 -13.75
C VAL A 594 -18.91 17.37 -13.29
N PRO A 595 -19.25 18.46 -12.56
CA PRO A 595 -18.28 19.38 -11.99
C PRO A 595 -17.18 18.66 -11.18
N GLY A 596 -15.90 19.00 -11.43
CA GLY A 596 -14.76 18.23 -10.91
C GLY A 596 -14.72 18.06 -9.38
N GLU A 597 -15.24 19.03 -8.62
CA GLU A 597 -15.40 18.94 -7.16
C GLU A 597 -16.25 17.74 -6.70
N LEU A 598 -17.24 17.33 -7.52
CA LEU A 598 -18.13 16.21 -7.27
C LEU A 598 -17.56 14.87 -7.76
N GLY A 599 -16.41 14.86 -8.46
CA GLY A 599 -15.82 13.66 -9.05
C GLY A 599 -15.46 12.56 -8.05
N ASN A 600 -15.26 12.90 -6.77
CA ASN A 600 -15.10 11.94 -5.67
C ASN A 600 -16.45 11.46 -5.11
N LEU A 601 -17.49 12.29 -5.10
CA LEU A 601 -18.84 11.88 -4.69
C LEU A 601 -19.43 10.89 -5.70
N VAL A 602 -19.22 11.11 -7.01
CA VAL A 602 -19.58 10.14 -8.05
C VAL A 602 -18.90 8.78 -7.82
N ALA A 603 -17.61 8.78 -7.46
CA ALA A 603 -16.87 7.55 -7.12
C ALA A 603 -17.37 6.89 -5.83
N GLU A 604 -17.73 7.68 -4.80
CA GLU A 604 -18.33 7.18 -3.55
C GLU A 604 -19.66 6.47 -3.84
N LEU A 605 -20.56 7.10 -4.60
CA LEU A 605 -21.89 6.58 -4.93
C LEU A 605 -21.84 5.34 -5.83
N ALA A 606 -20.93 5.32 -6.82
CA ALA A 606 -20.75 4.16 -7.70
C ALA A 606 -20.10 2.95 -7.01
N MET A 607 -19.43 3.15 -5.87
CA MET A 607 -18.80 2.05 -5.12
C MET A 607 -19.59 1.64 -3.87
N SER A 608 -20.47 2.50 -3.37
CA SER A 608 -21.33 2.30 -2.20
C SER A 608 -22.02 0.91 -2.17
N PRO A 609 -21.96 0.16 -1.07
CA PRO A 609 -22.53 -1.19 -1.01
C PRO A 609 -24.05 -1.17 -0.89
N LEU A 610 -24.75 -1.62 -1.94
CA LEU A 610 -26.21 -1.77 -1.93
C LEU A 610 -26.65 -2.81 -0.87
N PRO A 611 -27.85 -2.67 -0.27
CA PRO A 611 -28.32 -3.51 0.84
C PRO A 611 -28.83 -4.90 0.40
N THR A 612 -28.12 -5.56 -0.50
CA THR A 612 -28.49 -6.84 -1.13
C THR A 612 -27.25 -7.73 -1.37
N LYS A 613 -27.46 -9.04 -1.49
CA LYS A 613 -26.39 -10.04 -1.65
C LYS A 613 -26.69 -11.14 -2.68
N ALA A 614 -27.83 -11.09 -3.37
CA ALA A 614 -28.19 -12.03 -4.43
C ALA A 614 -28.86 -11.30 -5.60
N ASP A 615 -28.65 -11.78 -6.82
CA ASP A 615 -28.95 -11.04 -8.05
C ASP A 615 -30.47 -10.79 -8.22
N GLU A 616 -31.32 -11.78 -7.93
CA GLU A 616 -32.78 -11.64 -7.96
C GLU A 616 -33.35 -10.62 -6.96
N SER A 617 -32.63 -10.37 -5.85
CA SER A 617 -33.01 -9.34 -4.87
C SER A 617 -32.35 -8.00 -5.16
N LEU A 618 -31.24 -7.97 -5.91
CA LEU A 618 -30.64 -6.76 -6.46
C LEU A 618 -31.54 -6.09 -7.50
N GLU A 619 -31.97 -6.82 -8.54
CA GLU A 619 -32.85 -6.23 -9.57
C GLU A 619 -34.13 -5.67 -8.95
N ARG A 620 -34.75 -6.44 -8.05
CA ARG A 620 -35.97 -6.05 -7.31
C ARG A 620 -35.76 -4.80 -6.45
N TYR A 621 -34.60 -4.67 -5.80
CA TYR A 621 -34.23 -3.48 -5.03
C TYR A 621 -34.05 -2.25 -5.94
N CYS A 622 -33.30 -2.39 -7.04
CA CYS A 622 -33.09 -1.32 -8.01
C CYS A 622 -34.40 -0.81 -8.62
N ARG A 623 -35.28 -1.72 -9.07
CA ARG A 623 -36.62 -1.38 -9.57
C ARG A 623 -37.47 -0.68 -8.51
N ALA A 624 -37.47 -1.16 -7.26
CA ALA A 624 -38.22 -0.56 -6.17
C ALA A 624 -37.73 0.86 -5.83
N MET A 625 -36.42 1.14 -5.92
CA MET A 625 -35.87 2.46 -5.66
C MET A 625 -36.22 3.47 -6.77
N LEU A 626 -36.10 3.06 -8.04
CA LEU A 626 -36.50 3.89 -9.19
C LEU A 626 -38.02 4.20 -9.16
N ARG A 627 -38.85 3.20 -8.86
CA ARG A 627 -40.30 3.39 -8.64
C ARG A 627 -40.57 4.44 -7.56
N ARG A 628 -39.88 4.36 -6.40
CA ARG A 628 -40.04 5.32 -5.29
C ARG A 628 -39.65 6.76 -5.70
N LEU A 629 -38.57 6.93 -6.47
CA LEU A 629 -38.18 8.22 -7.03
C LEU A 629 -39.27 8.79 -7.94
N PHE A 630 -39.77 7.98 -8.89
CA PHE A 630 -40.78 8.41 -9.86
C PHE A 630 -42.15 8.68 -9.21
N GLU A 631 -42.58 7.89 -8.22
CA GLU A 631 -43.77 8.19 -7.41
C GLU A 631 -43.63 9.51 -6.64
N GLY A 632 -42.44 9.81 -6.13
CA GLY A 632 -42.12 11.08 -5.48
C GLY A 632 -42.26 12.26 -6.43
N GLN A 633 -41.62 12.19 -7.61
CA GLN A 633 -41.67 13.25 -8.62
C GLN A 633 -43.09 13.46 -9.16
N ILE A 634 -43.85 12.40 -9.43
CA ILE A 634 -45.27 12.52 -9.81
C ILE A 634 -46.09 13.18 -8.69
N THR A 635 -45.83 12.84 -7.42
CA THR A 635 -46.53 13.45 -6.29
C THR A 635 -46.24 14.95 -6.19
N LYS A 636 -44.98 15.37 -6.42
CA LYS A 636 -44.56 16.78 -6.50
C LYS A 636 -45.29 17.51 -7.64
N LEU A 637 -45.19 17.00 -8.87
CA LEU A 637 -45.81 17.60 -10.05
C LEU A 637 -47.34 17.72 -9.89
N LYS A 638 -48.00 16.72 -9.31
CA LYS A 638 -49.44 16.81 -9.01
C LYS A 638 -49.77 17.91 -7.99
N GLN A 639 -48.95 18.13 -6.97
CA GLN A 639 -49.14 19.24 -6.03
C GLN A 639 -48.97 20.61 -6.71
N GLU A 640 -47.97 20.75 -7.58
CA GLU A 640 -47.74 21.97 -8.36
C GLU A 640 -48.91 22.28 -9.30
N ARG A 641 -49.36 21.28 -10.08
CA ARG A 641 -50.47 21.44 -11.04
C ARG A 641 -51.81 21.65 -10.34
N LEU A 642 -52.08 20.98 -9.21
CA LEU A 642 -53.24 21.29 -8.36
C LEU A 642 -53.16 22.73 -7.83
N GLY A 643 -51.99 23.18 -7.36
CA GLY A 643 -51.78 24.54 -6.88
C GLY A 643 -51.95 25.59 -7.99
N ALA A 644 -51.54 25.29 -9.22
CA ALA A 644 -51.80 26.14 -10.39
C ALA A 644 -53.30 26.21 -10.71
N LEU A 645 -53.96 25.05 -10.81
CA LEU A 645 -55.40 24.93 -11.08
C LEU A 645 -56.26 25.66 -10.03
N GLN A 646 -55.84 25.64 -8.75
CA GLN A 646 -56.49 26.37 -7.64
C GLN A 646 -56.31 27.89 -7.70
N ARG A 647 -55.38 28.41 -8.51
CA ARG A 647 -55.13 29.86 -8.69
C ARG A 647 -55.70 30.41 -9.99
N MET A 648 -56.31 29.57 -10.83
CA MET A 648 -56.93 29.97 -12.09
C MET A 648 -58.45 30.07 -11.96
N ASP A 649 -59.03 31.09 -12.61
CA ASP A 649 -60.47 31.20 -12.80
C ASP A 649 -60.85 30.53 -14.14
N PRO A 650 -61.70 29.46 -14.14
CA PRO A 650 -62.15 28.81 -15.37
C PRO A 650 -62.91 29.72 -16.34
N ALA A 651 -63.42 30.87 -15.90
CA ALA A 651 -64.07 31.86 -16.74
C ALA A 651 -63.10 32.83 -17.43
N VAL A 652 -61.84 32.89 -16.98
CA VAL A 652 -60.79 33.79 -17.52
C VAL A 652 -59.85 33.06 -18.46
N ASP A 653 -59.48 31.81 -18.15
CA ASP A 653 -58.70 30.94 -19.04
C ASP A 653 -59.27 29.50 -19.05
N PRO A 654 -60.27 29.23 -19.91
CA PRO A 654 -60.86 27.90 -20.03
C PRO A 654 -59.91 26.86 -20.64
N GLU A 655 -58.96 27.27 -21.48
CA GLU A 655 -58.08 26.35 -22.22
C GLU A 655 -56.92 25.85 -21.33
N GLY A 656 -56.24 26.76 -20.64
CA GLY A 656 -55.21 26.41 -19.65
C GLY A 656 -55.78 25.61 -18.48
N TYR A 657 -57.03 25.89 -18.06
CA TYR A 657 -57.72 25.09 -17.04
C TYR A 657 -57.96 23.64 -17.50
N GLN A 658 -58.40 23.44 -18.75
CA GLN A 658 -58.56 22.09 -19.33
C GLN A 658 -57.22 21.36 -19.52
N LEU A 659 -56.16 22.08 -19.91
CA LEU A 659 -54.80 21.52 -20.03
C LEU A 659 -54.30 20.98 -18.69
N LEU A 660 -54.39 21.78 -17.61
CA LEU A 660 -53.98 21.35 -16.27
C LEU A 660 -54.80 20.17 -15.73
N GLN A 661 -56.10 20.09 -16.05
CA GLN A 661 -56.89 18.90 -15.71
C GLN A 661 -56.40 17.64 -16.44
N ARG A 662 -55.98 17.77 -17.71
CA ARG A 662 -55.42 16.66 -18.49
C ARG A 662 -54.08 16.19 -17.92
N GLU A 663 -53.15 17.11 -17.66
CA GLU A 663 -51.86 16.78 -17.03
C GLU A 663 -52.06 16.06 -15.68
N LEU A 664 -53.03 16.49 -14.86
CA LEU A 664 -53.34 15.85 -13.58
C LEU A 664 -53.92 14.43 -13.72
N MET A 665 -54.65 14.14 -14.80
CA MET A 665 -55.15 12.81 -15.13
C MET A 665 -54.02 11.90 -15.65
N GLU A 666 -53.17 12.41 -16.54
CA GLU A 666 -52.00 11.71 -17.08
C GLU A 666 -51.01 11.32 -15.96
N LEU A 667 -50.72 12.25 -15.05
CA LEU A 667 -49.91 12.00 -13.85
C LEU A 667 -50.52 10.93 -12.92
N GLU A 668 -51.86 10.88 -12.79
CA GLU A 668 -52.53 9.83 -12.01
C GLU A 668 -52.50 8.47 -12.71
N MET A 669 -52.58 8.43 -14.05
CA MET A 669 -52.41 7.21 -14.84
C MET A 669 -50.98 6.67 -14.74
N ALA A 670 -49.96 7.53 -14.87
CA ALA A 670 -48.55 7.16 -14.69
C ALA A 670 -48.28 6.59 -13.29
N ARG A 671 -48.84 7.21 -12.23
CA ARG A 671 -48.73 6.70 -10.85
C ARG A 671 -49.39 5.33 -10.64
N ARG A 672 -50.43 5.00 -11.42
CA ARG A 672 -51.09 3.69 -11.39
C ARG A 672 -50.31 2.63 -12.15
N ALA A 673 -49.72 2.98 -13.30
CA ALA A 673 -48.82 2.08 -14.03
C ALA A 673 -47.64 1.64 -13.15
N LEU A 674 -46.98 2.60 -12.48
CA LEU A 674 -45.91 2.34 -11.50
C LEU A 674 -46.34 1.51 -10.28
N ARG A 675 -47.61 1.13 -10.13
CA ARG A 675 -48.13 0.26 -9.06
C ARG A 675 -48.74 -1.04 -9.57
N GLY A 676 -48.82 -1.24 -10.87
CA GLY A 676 -49.20 -2.52 -11.50
C GLY A 676 -48.01 -3.48 -11.61
N ASP A 677 -46.81 -2.91 -11.76
CA ASP A 677 -45.49 -3.56 -11.71
C ASP A 677 -44.82 -3.32 -10.33
#